data_AF-A0A8J7G7B2-F1
#
_entry.id   AF-A0A8J7G7B2-F1
#
_cell.length_a   1.000
_cell.length_b   1.000
_cell.length_c   1.000
_cell.angle_alpha   90.00
_cell.angle_beta   90.00
_cell.angle_gamma   90.00
#
_symmetry.space_group_name_H-M   'P 1'
#
loop_
_entity.id
_entity.type
_entity.pdbx_description
1 polymer ?
#
loop_
_entity_poly.entity_id
_entity_poly.type
_entity_poly.pdbx_seq_one_letter_code
_entity_poly.pdbx_strand_id
1 'polypeptide(L)'
;MNFFERQRHLRRMSVRLVLLFALAVVAIIVVVDLAVVLAMGALNQPVSHLAGLLVASTVVTAGAIGLATLYRTATLRGGGGRVARELGGDYVPHDTTDPALRRLRNVVEEIAIASGVAVPEVYVLQDESAINAFAAGWSTSDAAVAVTRGALETLNRDELQGVIAHEFSHVVNGDMRLNIRLIGLLFGIMFLALAGETMLRAGAFGRSRDEKSGGNPLPLIGIALVAAGWVGVLAGRLIKASVSRQREYLADAAAVQFTRQTAGIAGALKKIGGLPGGSRLGAPKAEEVGHMLFGTGSKSRASWFATHPPLAERIRALDPSFDPAQLEALAEGWAQSPPNGMREDLTLGLAGHTVPGTGPGPMPGARAVTAGDLVVSRVASPDAGSYRHAEAFLARIPAPFAARARSVDRVVPLVLGLLLSADPGVRTRQHADLVTRYDRATADAAWLEANALADLAPVLRLPLAELAFPALRHRTTTEQEGVLGAVYTLINADGRTSPFEYCLSRMLHRALYEALHPKPRLTSALPLSRARREVAVLLAVLAGAGQSDPAAADRAYRAGLALALPDEAPARPDLPGGVLALEDGWAVLDRLDPGAKETLVRAAVAVISEDAVAQVTEIELLRTVCALLHCPLPPLTSLPARLPDLP
;
A
#
# COMPACT_ATOMS: atom_id res chain seq x y z
N MET A 1 -19.20 -5.82 -3.86
CA MET A 1 -18.65 -5.53 -2.53
C MET A 1 -17.84 -4.24 -2.62
N ASN A 2 -18.28 -3.19 -1.93
CA ASN A 2 -17.59 -1.89 -1.92
C ASN A 2 -16.33 -1.93 -1.03
N PHE A 3 -15.51 -0.86 -1.06
CA PHE A 3 -14.26 -0.77 -0.30
C PHE A 3 -14.46 -0.94 1.22
N PHE A 4 -15.47 -0.31 1.80
CA PHE A 4 -15.72 -0.33 3.23
C PHE A 4 -16.24 -1.68 3.73
N GLU A 5 -17.02 -2.39 2.91
CA GLU A 5 -17.38 -3.80 3.12
C GLU A 5 -16.15 -4.70 3.14
N ARG A 6 -15.18 -4.49 2.22
CA ARG A 6 -13.90 -5.22 2.23
C ARG A 6 -13.13 -4.98 3.52
N GLN A 7 -13.02 -3.73 3.99
CA GLN A 7 -12.36 -3.43 5.26
C GLN A 7 -13.02 -4.15 6.46
N ARG A 8 -14.37 -4.21 6.50
CA ARG A 8 -15.10 -4.97 7.52
C ARG A 8 -14.84 -6.47 7.42
N HIS A 9 -14.77 -7.00 6.21
CA HIS A 9 -14.45 -8.41 5.95
C HIS A 9 -13.03 -8.75 6.42
N LEU A 10 -12.02 -7.94 6.07
CA LEU A 10 -10.62 -8.11 6.49
C LEU A 10 -10.44 -8.11 8.01
N ARG A 11 -11.20 -7.27 8.74
CA ARG A 11 -11.22 -7.30 10.21
C ARG A 11 -11.74 -8.63 10.76
N ARG A 12 -12.87 -9.14 10.23
CA ARG A 12 -13.41 -10.44 10.64
C ARG A 12 -12.46 -11.59 10.30
N MET A 13 -11.82 -11.54 9.14
CA MET A 13 -10.79 -12.50 8.75
C MET A 13 -9.59 -12.46 9.69
N SER A 14 -9.12 -11.26 10.08
CA SER A 14 -8.02 -11.11 11.04
C SER A 14 -8.32 -11.80 12.37
N VAL A 15 -9.55 -11.70 12.87
CA VAL A 15 -9.98 -12.41 14.09
C VAL A 15 -9.94 -13.92 13.89
N ARG A 16 -10.54 -14.43 12.80
CA ARG A 16 -10.51 -15.87 12.48
C ARG A 16 -9.09 -16.41 12.36
N LEU A 17 -8.19 -15.63 11.77
CA LEU A 17 -6.80 -15.98 11.58
C LEU A 17 -6.05 -16.08 12.92
N VAL A 18 -6.29 -15.15 13.85
CA VAL A 18 -5.73 -15.23 15.21
C VAL A 18 -6.25 -16.48 15.94
N LEU A 19 -7.53 -16.83 15.77
CA LEU A 19 -8.09 -18.07 16.35
C LEU A 19 -7.45 -19.33 15.75
N LEU A 20 -7.27 -19.38 14.42
CA LEU A 20 -6.59 -20.49 13.75
C LEU A 20 -5.12 -20.61 14.19
N PHE A 21 -4.43 -19.48 14.36
CA PHE A 21 -3.09 -19.45 14.90
C PHE A 21 -3.04 -19.98 16.34
N ALA A 22 -3.94 -19.54 17.23
CA ALA A 22 -4.00 -20.02 18.60
C ALA A 22 -4.24 -21.55 18.65
N LEU A 23 -5.14 -22.06 17.81
CA LEU A 23 -5.39 -23.50 17.69
C LEU A 23 -4.14 -24.26 17.20
N ALA A 24 -3.42 -23.70 16.21
CA ALA A 24 -2.18 -24.28 15.70
C ALA A 24 -1.10 -24.34 16.79
N VAL A 25 -0.93 -23.27 17.57
CA VAL A 25 0.01 -23.22 18.70
C VAL A 25 -0.34 -24.28 19.74
N VAL A 26 -1.62 -24.43 20.10
CA VAL A 26 -2.06 -25.48 21.02
C VAL A 26 -1.74 -26.88 20.46
N ALA A 27 -2.02 -27.13 19.19
CA ALA A 27 -1.72 -28.43 18.57
C ALA A 27 -0.21 -28.74 18.57
N ILE A 28 0.63 -27.74 18.29
CA ILE A 28 2.09 -27.87 18.35
C ILE A 28 2.56 -28.17 19.77
N ILE A 29 2.05 -27.43 20.77
CA ILE A 29 2.39 -27.65 22.19
C ILE A 29 2.07 -29.09 22.60
N VAL A 30 0.88 -29.61 22.25
CA VAL A 30 0.49 -30.99 22.56
C VAL A 30 1.46 -32.01 21.96
N VAL A 31 1.90 -31.81 20.70
CA VAL A 31 2.85 -32.72 20.05
C VAL A 31 4.23 -32.66 20.70
N VAL A 32 4.71 -31.46 21.04
CA VAL A 32 6.01 -31.27 21.71
C VAL A 32 5.98 -31.87 23.12
N ASP A 33 4.93 -31.62 23.89
CA ASP A 33 4.76 -32.14 25.24
C ASP A 33 4.72 -33.67 25.26
N LEU A 34 3.97 -34.29 24.34
CA LEU A 34 3.94 -35.75 24.19
C LEU A 34 5.34 -36.29 23.89
N ALA A 35 6.07 -35.65 22.99
CA ALA A 35 7.42 -36.06 22.65
C ALA A 35 8.40 -35.91 23.80
N VAL A 36 8.33 -34.84 24.58
CA VAL A 36 9.17 -34.63 25.76
C VAL A 36 8.90 -35.70 26.82
N VAL A 37 7.63 -36.02 27.08
CA VAL A 37 7.25 -37.09 28.02
C VAL A 37 7.80 -38.45 27.57
N LEU A 38 7.70 -38.77 26.28
CA LEU A 38 8.24 -40.01 25.72
C LEU A 38 9.78 -40.05 25.76
N ALA A 39 10.44 -38.95 25.37
CA ALA A 39 11.90 -38.86 25.33
C ALA A 39 12.53 -38.98 26.71
N MET A 40 11.88 -38.43 27.75
CA MET A 40 12.36 -38.51 29.12
C MET A 40 11.92 -39.77 29.86
N GLY A 41 11.16 -40.67 29.23
CA GLY A 41 10.62 -41.87 29.87
C GLY A 41 9.70 -41.55 31.05
N ALA A 42 9.02 -40.40 31.02
CA ALA A 42 8.28 -39.85 32.16
C ALA A 42 6.90 -40.50 32.38
N LEU A 43 6.47 -41.42 31.51
CA LEU A 43 5.17 -42.09 31.61
C LEU A 43 4.97 -42.88 32.91
N ASN A 44 6.06 -43.39 33.50
CA ASN A 44 6.04 -44.20 34.73
C ASN A 44 6.43 -43.41 35.98
N GLN A 45 6.60 -42.08 35.86
CA GLN A 45 7.00 -41.20 36.97
C GLN A 45 5.78 -40.70 37.78
N PRO A 46 5.96 -40.23 39.03
CA PRO A 46 4.86 -39.68 39.81
C PRO A 46 4.18 -38.49 39.11
N VAL A 47 2.88 -38.35 39.34
CA VAL A 47 2.02 -37.34 38.68
C VAL A 47 2.57 -35.92 38.85
N SER A 48 3.17 -35.60 40.00
CA SER A 48 3.79 -34.29 40.25
C SER A 48 4.97 -34.00 39.32
N HIS A 49 5.79 -35.00 39.01
CA HIS A 49 6.91 -34.87 38.09
C HIS A 49 6.42 -34.73 36.64
N LEU A 50 5.41 -35.52 36.25
CA LEU A 50 4.79 -35.41 34.93
C LEU A 50 4.13 -34.04 34.72
N ALA A 51 3.39 -33.54 35.71
CA ALA A 51 2.78 -32.22 35.67
C ALA A 51 3.82 -31.10 35.57
N GLY A 52 4.90 -31.17 36.37
CA GLY A 52 5.99 -30.20 36.30
C GLY A 52 6.68 -30.17 34.93
N LEU A 53 6.92 -31.34 34.33
CA LEU A 53 7.53 -31.47 33.01
C LEU A 53 6.63 -30.89 31.90
N LEU A 54 5.33 -31.18 31.93
CA LEU A 54 4.36 -30.65 30.98
C LEU A 54 4.24 -29.11 31.08
N VAL A 55 4.12 -28.57 32.29
CA VAL A 55 4.07 -27.12 32.49
C VAL A 55 5.34 -26.44 31.97
N ALA A 56 6.51 -27.00 32.31
CA ALA A 56 7.78 -26.45 31.83
C ALA A 56 7.88 -26.49 30.29
N SER A 57 7.56 -27.63 29.67
CA SER A 57 7.59 -27.82 28.22
C SER A 57 6.61 -26.90 27.49
N THR A 58 5.37 -26.79 27.98
CA THR A 58 4.36 -25.87 27.46
C THR A 58 4.85 -24.42 27.53
N VAL A 59 5.37 -23.97 28.68
CA VAL A 59 5.83 -22.58 28.86
C VAL A 59 7.01 -22.27 27.94
N VAL A 60 7.98 -23.19 27.83
CA VAL A 60 9.14 -23.02 26.93
C VAL A 60 8.69 -22.97 25.47
N THR A 61 7.81 -23.88 25.06
CA THR A 61 7.32 -23.95 23.66
C THR A 61 6.49 -22.73 23.29
N ALA A 62 5.52 -22.34 24.14
CA ALA A 62 4.69 -21.16 23.94
C ALA A 62 5.55 -19.88 23.96
N GLY A 63 6.50 -19.78 24.89
CA GLY A 63 7.45 -18.68 24.98
C GLY A 63 8.33 -18.56 23.74
N ALA A 64 8.85 -19.67 23.21
CA ALA A 64 9.65 -19.69 22.00
C ALA A 64 8.85 -19.25 20.76
N ILE A 65 7.66 -19.80 20.55
CA ILE A 65 6.76 -19.40 19.45
C ILE A 65 6.38 -17.92 19.58
N GLY A 66 6.00 -17.49 20.78
CA GLY A 66 5.60 -16.10 21.06
C GLY A 66 6.75 -15.12 20.82
N LEU A 67 7.96 -15.44 21.29
CA LEU A 67 9.14 -14.62 21.09
C LEU A 67 9.55 -14.57 19.62
N ALA A 68 9.53 -15.70 18.90
CA ALA A 68 9.80 -15.75 17.47
C ALA A 68 8.78 -14.92 16.66
N THR A 69 7.49 -15.03 16.98
CA THR A 69 6.41 -14.23 16.39
C THR A 69 6.64 -12.74 16.64
N LEU A 70 6.95 -12.37 17.88
CA LEU A 70 7.18 -10.98 18.29
C LEU A 70 8.41 -10.41 17.61
N TYR A 71 9.52 -11.15 17.61
CA TYR A 71 10.76 -10.81 16.93
C TYR A 71 10.50 -10.55 15.45
N ARG A 72 9.87 -11.50 14.74
CA ARG A 72 9.57 -11.34 13.31
C ARG A 72 8.65 -10.16 13.06
N THR A 73 7.58 -10.02 13.83
CA THR A 73 6.65 -8.89 13.71
C THR A 73 7.37 -7.55 13.94
N ALA A 74 8.29 -7.47 14.90
CA ALA A 74 9.09 -6.29 15.18
C ALA A 74 10.08 -5.98 14.04
N THR A 75 10.72 -6.99 13.44
CA THR A 75 11.60 -6.79 12.28
C THR A 75 10.84 -6.20 11.10
N LEU A 76 9.60 -6.64 10.85
CA LEU A 76 8.76 -6.18 9.75
C LEU A 76 8.09 -4.81 10.01
N ARG A 77 8.27 -4.19 11.19
CA ARG A 77 7.71 -2.85 11.49
C ARG A 77 8.31 -1.72 10.66
N GLY A 78 9.49 -1.92 10.07
CA GLY A 78 10.19 -0.90 9.28
C GLY A 78 9.61 -0.62 7.89
N GLY A 79 8.33 -0.92 7.66
CA GLY A 79 7.62 -0.65 6.40
C GLY A 79 7.92 -1.61 5.25
N GLY A 80 7.28 -1.35 4.10
CA GLY A 80 7.39 -2.16 2.90
C GLY A 80 8.80 -2.28 2.35
N GLY A 81 9.55 -1.17 2.32
CA GLY A 81 10.92 -1.14 1.79
C GLY A 81 11.91 -1.99 2.59
N ARG A 82 11.65 -2.25 3.88
CA ARG A 82 12.43 -3.22 4.66
C ARG A 82 12.13 -4.66 4.21
N VAL A 83 10.85 -4.99 4.01
CA VAL A 83 10.44 -6.32 3.54
C VAL A 83 11.05 -6.62 2.18
N ALA A 84 11.02 -5.64 1.26
CA ALA A 84 11.62 -5.79 -0.07
C ALA A 84 13.13 -6.08 -0.01
N ARG A 85 13.89 -5.32 0.79
CA ARG A 85 15.33 -5.54 0.98
C ARG A 85 15.65 -6.86 1.65
N GLU A 86 14.87 -7.29 2.64
CA GLU A 86 15.06 -8.58 3.32
C GLU A 86 14.86 -9.80 2.39
N LEU A 87 14.18 -9.60 1.26
CA LEU A 87 13.97 -10.58 0.19
C LEU A 87 14.98 -10.43 -0.96
N GLY A 88 16.02 -9.59 -0.81
CA GLY A 88 17.03 -9.36 -1.84
C GLY A 88 16.63 -8.32 -2.90
N GLY A 89 15.66 -7.45 -2.59
CA GLY A 89 15.26 -6.37 -3.47
C GLY A 89 16.24 -5.20 -3.44
N ASP A 90 16.74 -4.81 -4.60
CA ASP A 90 17.49 -3.59 -4.82
C ASP A 90 16.57 -2.43 -5.12
N TYR A 91 16.83 -1.28 -4.50
CA TYR A 91 16.05 -0.07 -4.76
C TYR A 91 16.27 0.42 -6.20
N VAL A 92 15.19 0.85 -6.86
CA VAL A 92 15.25 1.40 -8.22
C VAL A 92 15.40 2.92 -8.16
N PRO A 93 16.59 3.48 -8.47
CA PRO A 93 16.81 4.91 -8.41
C PRO A 93 15.88 5.68 -9.35
N HIS A 94 15.56 6.90 -8.96
CA HIS A 94 14.67 7.79 -9.70
C HIS A 94 15.24 8.31 -11.02
N ASP A 95 16.56 8.46 -11.04
CA ASP A 95 17.37 8.97 -12.14
C ASP A 95 18.02 7.83 -12.95
N THR A 96 17.52 6.60 -12.80
CA THR A 96 18.02 5.45 -13.53
C THR A 96 17.97 5.67 -15.05
N THR A 97 19.09 5.38 -15.71
CA THR A 97 19.22 5.45 -17.16
C THR A 97 18.85 4.13 -17.84
N ASP A 98 18.68 3.05 -17.06
CA ASP A 98 18.28 1.73 -17.56
C ASP A 98 16.84 1.79 -18.11
N PRO A 99 16.62 1.51 -19.41
CA PRO A 99 15.30 1.54 -20.02
C PRO A 99 14.26 0.64 -19.34
N ALA A 100 14.66 -0.53 -18.85
CA ALA A 100 13.75 -1.46 -18.20
C ALA A 100 13.29 -0.93 -16.84
N LEU A 101 14.24 -0.40 -16.06
CA LEU A 101 13.93 0.23 -14.77
C LEU A 101 13.07 1.49 -14.94
N ARG A 102 13.34 2.31 -15.97
CA ARG A 102 12.48 3.45 -16.33
C ARG A 102 11.07 3.02 -16.70
N ARG A 103 10.93 1.96 -17.51
CA ARG A 103 9.63 1.39 -17.88
C ARG A 103 8.84 0.96 -16.64
N LEU A 104 9.47 0.22 -15.73
CA LEU A 104 8.86 -0.20 -14.46
C LEU A 104 8.38 1.00 -13.64
N ARG A 105 9.23 2.02 -13.49
CA ARG A 105 8.87 3.23 -12.73
C ARG A 105 7.69 3.97 -13.33
N ASN A 106 7.68 4.17 -14.65
CA ASN A 106 6.57 4.82 -15.34
C ASN A 106 5.27 4.06 -15.08
N VAL A 107 5.28 2.74 -15.23
CA VAL A 107 4.13 1.87 -14.93
C VAL A 107 3.67 2.02 -13.48
N VAL A 108 4.58 2.00 -12.50
CA VAL A 108 4.22 2.17 -11.08
C VAL A 108 3.62 3.55 -10.81
N GLU A 109 4.20 4.61 -11.38
CA GLU A 109 3.71 5.99 -11.22
C GLU A 109 2.31 6.16 -11.83
N GLU A 110 2.09 5.62 -13.03
CA GLU A 110 0.79 5.61 -13.71
C GLU A 110 -0.28 4.91 -12.86
N ILE A 111 0.02 3.72 -12.33
CA ILE A 111 -0.92 2.94 -11.52
C ILE A 111 -1.16 3.57 -10.15
N ALA A 112 -0.15 4.18 -9.51
CA ALA A 112 -0.34 4.89 -8.24
C ALA A 112 -1.39 6.00 -8.36
N ILE A 113 -1.36 6.71 -9.48
CA ILE A 113 -2.29 7.81 -9.72
C ILE A 113 -3.66 7.28 -10.11
N ALA A 114 -3.70 6.26 -10.98
CA ALA A 114 -4.93 5.55 -11.32
C ALA A 114 -5.68 5.06 -10.08
N SER A 115 -4.94 4.59 -9.08
CA SER A 115 -5.49 4.06 -7.83
C SER A 115 -5.67 5.10 -6.71
N GLY A 116 -5.22 6.34 -6.90
CA GLY A 116 -5.34 7.42 -5.91
C GLY A 116 -4.48 7.23 -4.66
N VAL A 117 -3.34 6.55 -4.79
CA VAL A 117 -2.36 6.38 -3.71
C VAL A 117 -1.05 7.09 -4.05
N ALA A 118 -0.28 7.46 -3.03
CA ALA A 118 1.05 7.99 -3.24
C ALA A 118 1.95 6.93 -3.91
N VAL A 119 2.90 7.38 -4.73
CA VAL A 119 3.85 6.49 -5.41
C VAL A 119 4.64 5.69 -4.34
N PRO A 120 4.61 4.35 -4.36
CA PRO A 120 5.37 3.53 -3.42
C PRO A 120 6.86 3.52 -3.76
N GLU A 121 7.70 3.06 -2.83
CA GLU A 121 9.09 2.72 -3.17
C GLU A 121 9.11 1.52 -4.15
N VAL A 122 10.05 1.51 -5.09
CA VAL A 122 10.15 0.49 -6.14
C VAL A 122 11.43 -0.31 -5.99
N TYR A 123 11.31 -1.64 -6.00
CA TYR A 123 12.43 -2.56 -5.84
C TYR A 123 12.46 -3.61 -6.96
N VAL A 124 13.67 -4.11 -7.26
CA VAL A 124 13.87 -5.25 -8.17
C VAL A 124 14.64 -6.35 -7.45
N LEU A 125 14.11 -7.58 -7.46
CA LEU A 125 14.82 -8.77 -6.96
C LEU A 125 15.71 -9.28 -8.09
N GLN A 126 17.00 -8.96 -8.02
CA GLN A 126 17.96 -9.19 -9.11
C GLN A 126 18.21 -10.68 -9.38
N ASP A 127 18.28 -11.47 -8.32
CA ASP A 127 18.67 -12.88 -8.39
C ASP A 127 17.50 -13.83 -8.73
N GLU A 128 16.32 -13.28 -9.02
CA GLU A 128 15.10 -14.05 -9.26
C GLU A 128 14.66 -13.96 -10.72
N SER A 129 14.75 -15.09 -11.43
CA SER A 129 14.42 -15.22 -12.86
C SER A 129 12.97 -15.64 -13.14
N ALA A 130 12.22 -16.05 -12.11
CA ALA A 130 10.80 -16.34 -12.24
C ALA A 130 9.96 -15.05 -12.34
N ILE A 131 8.78 -15.12 -12.95
CA ILE A 131 7.87 -13.96 -13.05
C ILE A 131 7.11 -13.80 -11.74
N ASN A 132 7.48 -12.77 -10.98
CA ASN A 132 6.79 -12.42 -9.74
C ASN A 132 6.82 -10.92 -9.43
N ALA A 133 5.85 -10.49 -8.64
CA ALA A 133 5.75 -9.17 -8.03
C ALA A 133 5.06 -9.30 -6.67
N PHE A 134 5.26 -8.31 -5.79
CA PHE A 134 4.49 -8.20 -4.55
C PHE A 134 4.44 -6.75 -4.06
N ALA A 135 3.41 -6.43 -3.28
CA ALA A 135 3.33 -5.22 -2.47
C ALA A 135 3.42 -5.52 -0.96
N ALA A 136 4.21 -4.71 -0.24
CA ALA A 136 4.37 -4.83 1.21
C ALA A 136 4.27 -3.45 1.88
N GLY A 137 3.76 -3.41 3.11
CA GLY A 137 3.60 -2.21 3.93
C GLY A 137 2.53 -2.37 5.02
N TRP A 138 2.56 -1.54 6.05
CA TRP A 138 1.50 -1.52 7.08
C TRP A 138 0.31 -0.65 6.69
N SER A 139 0.53 0.27 5.76
CA SER A 139 -0.39 1.27 5.24
C SER A 139 0.01 1.65 3.81
N THR A 140 -0.75 2.55 3.18
CA THR A 140 -0.41 3.06 1.85
C THR A 140 0.76 4.05 1.86
N SER A 141 1.10 4.66 3.00
CA SER A 141 2.19 5.64 3.12
C SER A 141 3.57 5.00 3.26
N ASP A 142 3.66 3.76 3.73
CA ASP A 142 4.89 2.96 3.85
C ASP A 142 4.92 1.77 2.87
N ALA A 143 4.11 1.85 1.81
CA ALA A 143 4.03 0.81 0.79
C ALA A 143 5.31 0.77 -0.07
N ALA A 144 5.76 -0.45 -0.37
CA ALA A 144 6.76 -0.73 -1.38
C ALA A 144 6.23 -1.80 -2.34
N VAL A 145 6.58 -1.64 -3.62
CA VAL A 145 6.30 -2.59 -4.69
C VAL A 145 7.61 -3.16 -5.17
N ALA A 146 7.70 -4.47 -5.26
CA ALA A 146 8.88 -5.16 -5.73
C ALA A 146 8.53 -6.08 -6.90
N VAL A 147 9.40 -6.13 -7.90
CA VAL A 147 9.29 -7.05 -9.03
C VAL A 147 10.55 -7.89 -9.17
N THR A 148 10.41 -9.10 -9.66
CA THR A 148 11.55 -9.94 -10.04
C THR A 148 12.23 -9.45 -11.31
N ARG A 149 13.52 -9.76 -11.47
CA ARG A 149 14.25 -9.59 -12.74
C ARG A 149 13.54 -10.35 -13.88
N GLY A 150 13.05 -11.56 -13.60
CA GLY A 150 12.24 -12.35 -14.54
C GLY A 150 11.00 -11.62 -15.06
N ALA A 151 10.20 -11.02 -14.18
CA ALA A 151 9.05 -10.22 -14.59
C ALA A 151 9.45 -9.01 -15.45
N LEU A 152 10.55 -8.33 -15.07
CA LEU A 152 11.02 -7.14 -15.76
C LEU A 152 11.52 -7.44 -17.18
N GLU A 153 12.13 -8.60 -17.42
CA GLU A 153 12.69 -8.98 -18.72
C GLU A 153 11.67 -9.68 -19.63
N THR A 154 10.73 -10.42 -19.03
CA THR A 154 9.84 -11.32 -19.78
C THR A 154 8.49 -10.69 -20.12
N LEU A 155 7.99 -9.80 -19.25
CA LEU A 155 6.70 -9.13 -19.47
C LEU A 155 6.88 -7.91 -20.36
N ASN A 156 5.98 -7.77 -21.34
CA ASN A 156 5.84 -6.52 -22.08
C ASN A 156 5.20 -5.45 -21.18
N ARG A 157 5.14 -4.19 -21.65
CA ARG A 157 4.69 -3.05 -20.85
C ARG A 157 3.25 -3.23 -20.34
N ASP A 158 2.33 -3.69 -21.18
CA ASP A 158 0.91 -3.85 -20.83
C ASP A 158 0.71 -5.02 -19.84
N GLU A 159 1.47 -6.10 -20.01
CA GLU A 159 1.51 -7.21 -19.05
C GLU A 159 2.08 -6.78 -17.70
N LEU A 160 3.23 -6.07 -17.71
CA LEU A 160 3.83 -5.52 -16.50
C LEU A 160 2.87 -4.55 -15.81
N GLN A 161 2.17 -3.72 -16.57
CA GLN A 161 1.15 -2.81 -16.05
C GLN A 161 -0.03 -3.58 -15.43
N GLY A 162 -0.48 -4.68 -16.04
CA GLY A 162 -1.50 -5.57 -15.48
C GLY A 162 -1.08 -6.21 -14.14
N VAL A 163 0.16 -6.69 -14.05
CA VAL A 163 0.72 -7.25 -12.81
C VAL A 163 0.83 -6.18 -11.72
N ILE A 164 1.37 -5.01 -12.03
CA ILE A 164 1.50 -3.91 -11.07
C ILE A 164 0.12 -3.42 -10.63
N ALA A 165 -0.85 -3.30 -11.54
CA ALA A 165 -2.22 -2.96 -11.21
C ALA A 165 -2.88 -3.95 -10.24
N HIS A 166 -2.63 -5.25 -10.42
CA HIS A 166 -3.06 -6.29 -9.48
C HIS A 166 -2.45 -6.07 -8.08
N GLU A 167 -1.14 -5.82 -7.99
CA GLU A 167 -0.47 -5.56 -6.71
C GLU A 167 -0.98 -4.27 -6.03
N PHE A 168 -1.27 -3.22 -6.81
CA PHE A 168 -1.85 -2.00 -6.29
C PHE A 168 -3.27 -2.20 -5.75
N SER A 169 -4.04 -3.16 -6.27
CA SER A 169 -5.32 -3.53 -5.66
C SER A 169 -5.13 -3.99 -4.22
N HIS A 170 -4.06 -4.74 -3.92
CA HIS A 170 -3.75 -5.15 -2.54
C HIS A 170 -3.29 -3.97 -1.68
N VAL A 171 -2.55 -3.01 -2.25
CA VAL A 171 -2.16 -1.76 -1.56
C VAL A 171 -3.41 -0.98 -1.15
N VAL A 172 -4.26 -0.68 -2.12
CA VAL A 172 -5.47 0.14 -1.97
C VAL A 172 -6.45 -0.50 -0.99
N ASN A 173 -6.70 -1.81 -1.12
CA ASN A 173 -7.64 -2.53 -0.27
C ASN A 173 -7.11 -2.80 1.16
N GLY A 174 -5.85 -2.49 1.45
CA GLY A 174 -5.25 -2.64 2.78
C GLY A 174 -4.85 -4.09 3.13
N ASP A 175 -4.68 -4.92 2.10
CA ASP A 175 -4.36 -6.34 2.24
C ASP A 175 -2.94 -6.56 2.79
N MET A 176 -2.02 -5.63 2.51
CA MET A 176 -0.62 -5.71 2.94
C MET A 176 -0.47 -5.89 4.45
N ARG A 177 -1.30 -5.21 5.25
CA ARG A 177 -1.27 -5.31 6.72
C ARG A 177 -1.63 -6.71 7.22
N LEU A 178 -2.64 -7.34 6.59
CA LEU A 178 -3.00 -8.72 6.88
C LEU A 178 -1.84 -9.65 6.50
N ASN A 179 -1.24 -9.41 5.33
CA ASN A 179 -0.14 -10.21 4.82
C ASN A 179 1.12 -10.12 5.71
N ILE A 180 1.49 -8.94 6.23
CA ILE A 180 2.63 -8.80 7.16
C ILE A 180 2.36 -9.53 8.48
N ARG A 181 1.14 -9.43 9.03
CA ARG A 181 0.75 -10.19 10.23
C ARG A 181 0.84 -11.69 10.00
N LEU A 182 0.44 -12.16 8.81
CA LEU A 182 0.59 -13.55 8.41
C LEU A 182 2.06 -13.99 8.44
N ILE A 183 2.99 -13.22 7.85
CA ILE A 183 4.42 -13.54 7.90
C ILE A 183 4.88 -13.72 9.35
N GLY A 184 4.54 -12.78 10.24
CA GLY A 184 4.95 -12.84 11.64
C GLY A 184 4.44 -14.09 12.37
N LEU A 185 3.16 -14.42 12.19
CA LEU A 185 2.52 -15.59 12.82
C LEU A 185 3.04 -16.91 12.22
N LEU A 186 3.18 -16.97 10.91
CA LEU A 186 3.72 -18.15 10.21
C LEU A 186 5.16 -18.43 10.61
N PHE A 187 5.99 -17.38 10.74
CA PHE A 187 7.35 -17.52 11.23
C PHE A 187 7.37 -18.12 12.65
N GLY A 188 6.48 -17.67 13.53
CA GLY A 188 6.37 -18.21 14.89
C GLY A 188 6.11 -19.71 14.94
N ILE A 189 5.13 -20.20 14.18
CA ILE A 189 4.81 -21.64 14.14
C ILE A 189 5.86 -22.46 13.38
N MET A 190 6.54 -21.87 12.39
CA MET A 190 7.59 -22.54 11.61
C MET A 190 8.94 -22.56 12.35
N PHE A 191 9.16 -21.65 13.30
CA PHE A 191 10.42 -21.53 14.04
C PHE A 191 10.88 -22.85 14.66
N LEU A 192 9.96 -23.64 15.21
CA LEU A 192 10.27 -24.93 15.81
C LEU A 192 10.72 -25.98 14.78
N ALA A 193 10.19 -25.91 13.55
CA ALA A 193 10.63 -26.77 12.45
C ALA A 193 12.09 -26.47 12.07
N LEU A 194 12.43 -25.19 11.94
CA LEU A 194 13.80 -24.74 11.65
C LEU A 194 14.77 -25.09 12.80
N ALA A 195 14.34 -24.89 14.06
CA ALA A 195 15.12 -25.27 15.23
C ALA A 195 15.34 -26.79 15.31
N GLY A 196 14.32 -27.59 15.01
CA GLY A 196 14.43 -29.05 14.93
C GLY A 196 15.39 -29.51 13.83
N GLU A 197 15.30 -28.93 12.64
CA GLU A 197 16.20 -29.26 11.52
C GLU A 197 17.66 -28.92 11.83
N THR A 198 17.91 -27.74 12.40
CA THR A 198 19.26 -27.34 12.81
C THR A 198 19.81 -28.24 13.93
N MET A 199 18.98 -28.63 14.90
CA MET A 199 19.36 -29.61 15.94
C MET A 199 19.69 -30.98 15.36
N LEU A 200 18.91 -31.48 14.40
CA LEU A 200 19.18 -32.76 13.74
C LEU A 200 20.48 -32.72 12.93
N ARG A 201 20.74 -31.62 12.20
CA ARG A 201 22.00 -31.43 11.48
C ARG A 201 23.19 -31.36 12.45
N ALA A 202 23.09 -30.60 13.53
CA ALA A 202 24.13 -30.49 14.55
C ALA A 202 24.39 -31.84 15.28
N GLY A 203 23.33 -32.58 15.61
CA GLY A 203 23.40 -33.90 16.22
C GLY A 203 23.97 -34.98 15.29
N ALA A 204 23.80 -34.85 13.98
CA ALA A 204 24.37 -35.77 12.98
C ALA A 204 25.91 -35.69 12.88
N PHE A 205 26.51 -34.52 13.17
CA PHE A 205 27.97 -34.32 13.20
C PHE A 205 28.60 -34.63 14.57
N GLY A 206 27.80 -34.77 15.63
CA GLY A 206 28.25 -35.02 17.01
C GLY A 206 28.32 -36.51 17.40
N ARG A 207 28.65 -37.40 16.46
CA ARG A 207 28.80 -38.85 16.72
C ARG A 207 30.11 -39.12 17.49
N SER A 208 30.21 -38.62 18.73
CA SER A 208 31.26 -39.05 19.65
C SER A 208 30.96 -40.48 20.10
N ARG A 209 31.99 -41.31 19.92
CA ARG A 209 31.99 -42.76 20.04
C ARG A 209 32.40 -43.11 21.47
N ASP A 210 31.51 -42.92 22.45
CA ASP A 210 31.74 -43.47 23.78
C ASP A 210 30.49 -44.21 24.29
N GLU A 211 30.60 -45.53 24.23
CA GLU A 211 29.74 -46.49 24.89
C GLU A 211 29.96 -46.38 26.41
N LYS A 212 29.11 -45.64 27.12
CA LYS A 212 28.62 -46.00 28.46
C LYS A 212 27.62 -44.97 28.98
N SER A 213 26.41 -45.46 29.25
CA SER A 213 25.36 -44.86 30.08
C SER A 213 24.58 -43.68 29.48
N GLY A 214 23.33 -43.97 29.08
CA GLY A 214 22.30 -42.97 28.75
C GLY A 214 22.23 -42.63 27.27
N GLY A 215 21.32 -43.26 26.51
CA GLY A 215 21.10 -42.95 25.10
C GLY A 215 20.79 -41.46 24.94
N ASN A 216 21.58 -40.76 24.12
CA ASN A 216 21.41 -39.33 23.88
C ASN A 216 19.98 -39.04 23.37
N PRO A 217 19.14 -38.30 24.13
CA PRO A 217 17.75 -38.05 23.74
C PRO A 217 17.62 -37.01 22.61
N LEU A 218 18.71 -36.32 22.24
CA LEU A 218 18.72 -35.24 21.24
C LEU A 218 18.15 -35.64 19.86
N PRO A 219 18.42 -36.82 19.28
CA PRO A 219 17.83 -37.21 18.00
C PRO A 219 16.32 -37.44 18.08
N LEU A 220 15.82 -37.95 19.20
CA LEU A 220 14.38 -38.19 19.41
C LEU A 220 13.64 -36.85 19.54
N ILE A 221 14.24 -35.89 20.27
CA ILE A 221 13.75 -34.51 20.38
C ILE A 221 13.79 -33.81 19.01
N GLY A 222 14.84 -34.01 18.21
CA GLY A 222 14.93 -33.48 16.86
C GLY A 222 13.85 -34.00 15.92
N ILE A 223 13.57 -35.32 15.93
CA ILE A 223 12.48 -35.93 15.14
C ILE A 223 11.12 -35.37 15.59
N ALA A 224 10.93 -35.21 16.89
CA ALA A 224 9.71 -34.63 17.45
C ALA A 224 9.51 -33.17 17.06
N LEU A 225 10.56 -32.35 17.07
CA LEU A 225 10.50 -30.97 16.60
C LEU A 225 10.20 -30.89 15.10
N VAL A 226 10.70 -31.83 14.29
CA VAL A 226 10.32 -31.94 12.88
C VAL A 226 8.85 -32.33 12.73
N ALA A 227 8.34 -33.29 13.52
CA ALA A 227 6.93 -33.69 13.50
C ALA A 227 6.00 -32.54 13.95
N ALA A 228 6.36 -31.81 15.00
CA ALA A 228 5.69 -30.59 15.42
C ALA A 228 5.77 -29.50 14.33
N GLY A 229 6.91 -29.42 13.64
CA GLY A 229 7.09 -28.57 12.46
C GLY A 229 6.12 -28.89 11.32
N TRP A 230 5.84 -30.17 11.05
CA TRP A 230 4.84 -30.59 10.06
C TRP A 230 3.43 -30.12 10.42
N VAL A 231 3.06 -30.13 11.71
CA VAL A 231 1.80 -29.55 12.19
C VAL A 231 1.77 -28.04 11.93
N GLY A 232 2.89 -27.35 12.19
CA GLY A 232 3.05 -25.93 11.85
C GLY A 232 2.90 -25.64 10.35
N VAL A 233 3.52 -26.45 9.48
CA VAL A 233 3.39 -26.33 8.01
C VAL A 233 1.95 -26.56 7.57
N LEU A 234 1.28 -27.60 8.09
CA LEU A 234 -0.13 -27.87 7.77
C LEU A 234 -1.03 -26.72 8.21
N ALA A 235 -0.88 -26.25 9.46
CA ALA A 235 -1.62 -25.11 9.98
C ALA A 235 -1.36 -23.85 9.15
N GLY A 236 -0.11 -23.58 8.78
CA GLY A 236 0.27 -22.47 7.91
C GLY A 236 -0.42 -22.55 6.55
N ARG A 237 -0.48 -23.73 5.93
CA ARG A 237 -1.20 -23.95 4.66
C ARG A 237 -2.70 -23.71 4.81
N LEU A 238 -3.32 -24.17 5.90
CA LEU A 238 -4.76 -23.94 6.17
C LEU A 238 -5.05 -22.45 6.38
N ILE A 239 -4.22 -21.77 7.16
CA ILE A 239 -4.32 -20.33 7.40
C ILE A 239 -4.23 -19.59 6.05
N LYS A 240 -3.23 -19.88 5.22
CA LYS A 240 -3.06 -19.26 3.90
C LYS A 240 -4.23 -19.54 2.95
N ALA A 241 -4.72 -20.79 2.90
CA ALA A 241 -5.82 -21.19 2.02
C ALA A 241 -7.15 -20.49 2.38
N SER A 242 -7.36 -20.16 3.66
CA SER A 242 -8.56 -19.45 4.13
C SER A 242 -8.63 -17.98 3.70
N VAL A 243 -7.51 -17.42 3.20
CA VAL A 243 -7.34 -15.97 3.04
C VAL A 243 -7.47 -15.48 1.60
N SER A 244 -7.38 -16.34 0.58
CA SER A 244 -6.95 -15.84 -0.74
C SER A 244 -7.98 -15.84 -1.89
N ARG A 245 -8.68 -16.94 -2.19
CA ARG A 245 -9.26 -17.15 -3.53
C ARG A 245 -10.15 -16.03 -4.09
N GLN A 246 -11.11 -15.53 -3.32
CA GLN A 246 -12.00 -14.45 -3.79
C GLN A 246 -11.29 -13.10 -3.92
N ARG A 247 -10.21 -12.86 -3.17
CA ARG A 247 -9.44 -11.62 -3.24
C ARG A 247 -8.66 -11.52 -4.53
N GLU A 248 -8.08 -12.62 -4.98
CA GLU A 248 -7.34 -12.69 -6.24
C GLU A 248 -8.23 -12.35 -7.44
N TYR A 249 -9.46 -12.89 -7.50
CA TYR A 249 -10.41 -12.53 -8.56
C TYR A 249 -10.83 -11.05 -8.54
N LEU A 250 -11.00 -10.49 -7.34
CA LEU A 250 -11.29 -9.07 -7.19
C LEU A 250 -10.09 -8.18 -7.53
N ALA A 251 -8.87 -8.66 -7.28
CA ALA A 251 -7.64 -7.99 -7.65
C ALA A 251 -7.41 -8.04 -9.17
N ASP A 252 -7.74 -9.15 -9.83
CA ASP A 252 -7.74 -9.26 -11.28
C ASP A 252 -8.75 -8.30 -11.92
N ALA A 253 -9.97 -8.25 -11.38
CA ALA A 253 -10.99 -7.29 -11.83
C ALA A 253 -10.56 -5.83 -11.59
N ALA A 254 -9.93 -5.53 -10.45
CA ALA A 254 -9.40 -4.20 -10.15
C ALA A 254 -8.22 -3.85 -11.06
N ALA A 255 -7.37 -4.82 -11.41
CA ALA A 255 -6.29 -4.61 -12.37
C ALA A 255 -6.86 -4.20 -13.74
N VAL A 256 -7.89 -4.90 -14.22
CA VAL A 256 -8.61 -4.52 -15.45
C VAL A 256 -9.28 -3.15 -15.31
N GLN A 257 -9.80 -2.79 -14.13
CA GLN A 257 -10.32 -1.45 -13.90
C GLN A 257 -9.21 -0.40 -14.05
N PHE A 258 -8.05 -0.61 -13.40
CA PHE A 258 -6.92 0.33 -13.42
C PHE A 258 -6.28 0.47 -14.81
N THR A 259 -6.09 -0.63 -15.54
CA THR A 259 -5.43 -0.64 -16.86
C THR A 259 -6.39 -0.46 -18.04
N ARG A 260 -7.68 -0.77 -17.85
CA ARG A 260 -8.71 -0.94 -18.90
C ARG A 260 -8.40 -2.00 -19.95
N GLN A 261 -7.46 -2.88 -19.65
CA GLN A 261 -7.00 -3.91 -20.57
C GLN A 261 -7.06 -5.26 -19.86
N THR A 262 -7.85 -6.18 -20.40
CA THR A 262 -7.86 -7.59 -19.97
C THR A 262 -6.64 -8.33 -20.50
N ALA A 263 -6.17 -7.96 -21.70
CA ALA A 263 -5.06 -8.63 -22.39
C ALA A 263 -3.74 -8.60 -21.61
N GLY A 264 -3.40 -7.48 -20.95
CA GLY A 264 -2.16 -7.37 -20.18
C GLY A 264 -2.08 -8.37 -19.03
N ILE A 265 -3.08 -8.37 -18.13
CA ILE A 265 -3.09 -9.32 -17.01
C ILE A 265 -3.29 -10.78 -17.46
N ALA A 266 -4.12 -11.02 -18.47
CA ALA A 266 -4.28 -12.36 -19.03
C ALA A 266 -2.98 -12.88 -19.68
N GLY A 267 -2.25 -12.04 -20.41
CA GLY A 267 -0.96 -12.35 -21.02
C GLY A 267 0.10 -12.70 -19.98
N ALA A 268 0.21 -11.90 -18.91
CA ALA A 268 1.11 -12.19 -17.78
C ALA A 268 0.79 -13.55 -17.13
N LEU A 269 -0.48 -13.87 -16.90
CA LEU A 269 -0.90 -15.16 -16.34
C LEU A 269 -0.61 -16.33 -17.30
N LYS A 270 -0.79 -16.13 -18.62
CA LYS A 270 -0.41 -17.12 -19.64
C LYS A 270 1.11 -17.37 -19.63
N LYS A 271 1.94 -16.32 -19.52
CA LYS A 271 3.41 -16.44 -19.38
C LYS A 271 3.83 -17.19 -18.13
N ILE A 272 3.20 -16.93 -16.99
CA ILE A 272 3.42 -17.70 -15.75
C ILE A 272 3.04 -19.17 -15.90
N GLY A 273 1.93 -19.45 -16.60
CA GLY A 273 1.43 -20.81 -16.81
C GLY A 273 2.27 -21.63 -17.79
N GLY A 274 2.80 -21.00 -18.85
CA GLY A 274 3.54 -21.69 -19.92
C GLY A 274 5.06 -21.75 -19.72
N LEU A 275 5.67 -20.84 -18.96
CA LEU A 275 7.12 -20.85 -18.78
C LEU A 275 7.59 -21.88 -17.73
N PRO A 276 8.72 -22.58 -17.96
CA PRO A 276 9.19 -23.62 -17.04
C PRO A 276 9.55 -23.10 -15.65
N GLY A 277 10.06 -21.87 -15.54
CA GLY A 277 10.35 -21.18 -14.28
C GLY A 277 9.09 -20.64 -13.56
N GLY A 278 8.00 -20.42 -14.31
CA GLY A 278 6.72 -19.93 -13.80
C GLY A 278 6.88 -18.72 -12.85
N SER A 279 6.37 -18.86 -11.63
CA SER A 279 6.42 -17.84 -10.58
C SER A 279 7.20 -18.29 -9.32
N ARG A 280 8.01 -19.35 -9.42
CA ARG A 280 8.69 -19.93 -8.26
C ARG A 280 9.96 -19.15 -7.91
N LEU A 281 9.99 -18.52 -6.74
CA LEU A 281 11.19 -17.89 -6.20
C LEU A 281 12.19 -18.93 -5.67
N GLY A 282 13.49 -18.64 -5.86
CA GLY A 282 14.60 -19.42 -5.32
C GLY A 282 14.98 -19.07 -3.88
N ALA A 283 14.56 -17.90 -3.38
CA ALA A 283 14.91 -17.41 -2.05
C ALA A 283 14.49 -18.36 -0.90
N PRO A 284 15.35 -18.58 0.12
CA PRO A 284 15.05 -19.48 1.24
C PRO A 284 13.84 -19.04 2.08
N LYS A 285 13.42 -17.77 1.99
CA LYS A 285 12.23 -17.21 2.65
C LYS A 285 10.96 -17.27 1.81
N ALA A 286 10.99 -17.88 0.61
CA ALA A 286 9.85 -17.89 -0.31
C ALA A 286 8.58 -18.53 0.29
N GLU A 287 8.72 -19.51 1.20
CA GLU A 287 7.56 -20.11 1.87
C GLU A 287 6.86 -19.14 2.84
N GLU A 288 7.59 -18.25 3.50
CA GLU A 288 7.01 -17.25 4.42
C GLU A 288 6.18 -16.20 3.68
N VAL A 289 6.60 -15.83 2.47
CA VAL A 289 6.03 -14.72 1.69
C VAL A 289 5.14 -15.15 0.54
N GLY A 290 5.00 -16.45 0.28
CA GLY A 290 4.29 -16.98 -0.87
C GLY A 290 2.80 -16.63 -1.01
N HIS A 291 2.17 -16.03 0.01
CA HIS A 291 0.80 -15.49 -0.06
C HIS A 291 0.74 -14.01 -0.50
N MET A 292 1.88 -13.34 -0.63
CA MET A 292 2.00 -11.98 -1.16
C MET A 292 2.38 -11.94 -2.64
N LEU A 293 2.84 -13.07 -3.18
CA LEU A 293 3.41 -13.16 -4.51
C LEU A 293 2.31 -13.21 -5.57
N PHE A 294 2.50 -12.53 -6.70
CA PHE A 294 1.56 -12.50 -7.82
C PHE A 294 1.19 -13.89 -8.38
N GLY A 295 2.13 -14.84 -8.33
CA GLY A 295 1.94 -16.20 -8.82
C GLY A 295 2.37 -17.30 -7.84
N THR A 296 1.81 -18.50 -8.04
CA THR A 296 2.14 -19.67 -7.21
C THR A 296 3.41 -20.37 -7.71
N GLY A 297 4.35 -20.64 -6.80
CA GLY A 297 5.55 -21.44 -7.08
C GLY A 297 5.31 -22.97 -7.13
N SER A 298 4.06 -23.44 -7.03
CA SER A 298 3.71 -24.86 -6.87
C SER A 298 2.88 -25.37 -8.05
N LYS A 299 3.42 -26.35 -8.80
CA LYS A 299 2.69 -27.11 -9.83
C LYS A 299 1.74 -28.16 -9.24
N SER A 300 1.42 -28.10 -7.95
CA SER A 300 0.62 -29.14 -7.29
C SER A 300 -0.84 -29.10 -7.78
N ARG A 301 -1.29 -30.22 -8.35
CA ARG A 301 -2.67 -30.46 -8.82
C ARG A 301 -3.70 -30.50 -7.67
N ALA A 302 -3.26 -30.42 -6.41
CA ALA A 302 -4.13 -30.37 -5.24
C ALA A 302 -4.63 -28.94 -4.96
N SER A 303 -5.75 -28.58 -5.61
CA SER A 303 -6.48 -27.29 -5.47
C SER A 303 -6.74 -26.85 -4.02
N TRP A 304 -6.75 -27.77 -3.06
CA TRP A 304 -7.15 -27.52 -1.67
C TRP A 304 -6.16 -26.64 -0.89
N PHE A 305 -4.87 -26.63 -1.26
CA PHE A 305 -3.80 -25.89 -0.56
C PHE A 305 -3.17 -24.77 -1.39
N ALA A 306 -3.72 -24.47 -2.57
CA ALA A 306 -3.22 -23.40 -3.42
C ALA A 306 -3.54 -22.03 -2.79
N THR A 307 -2.51 -21.18 -2.66
CA THR A 307 -2.67 -19.81 -2.16
C THR A 307 -3.25 -18.87 -3.20
N HIS A 308 -3.44 -19.30 -4.45
CA HIS A 308 -4.16 -18.55 -5.49
C HIS A 308 -5.14 -19.50 -6.20
N PRO A 309 -6.24 -18.99 -6.79
CA PRO A 309 -7.07 -19.79 -7.68
C PRO A 309 -6.26 -20.40 -8.82
N PRO A 310 -6.69 -21.54 -9.38
CA PRO A 310 -6.04 -22.12 -10.55
C PRO A 310 -5.86 -21.10 -11.66
N LEU A 311 -4.66 -21.02 -12.25
CA LEU A 311 -4.33 -20.03 -13.29
C LEU A 311 -5.32 -20.08 -14.45
N ALA A 312 -5.73 -21.27 -14.89
CA ALA A 312 -6.70 -21.43 -15.96
C ALA A 312 -8.06 -20.79 -15.63
N GLU A 313 -8.52 -20.82 -14.38
CA GLU A 313 -9.77 -20.17 -13.99
C GLU A 313 -9.66 -18.65 -14.02
N ARG A 314 -8.52 -18.11 -13.54
CA ARG A 314 -8.24 -16.66 -13.62
C ARG A 314 -8.17 -16.18 -15.07
N ILE A 315 -7.45 -16.92 -15.93
CA ILE A 315 -7.36 -16.56 -17.35
C ILE A 315 -8.74 -16.63 -18.02
N ARG A 316 -9.55 -17.66 -17.77
CA ARG A 316 -10.92 -17.73 -18.33
C ARG A 316 -11.83 -16.59 -17.87
N ALA A 317 -11.66 -16.10 -16.64
CA ALA A 317 -12.42 -14.96 -16.14
C ALA A 317 -12.07 -13.65 -16.87
N LEU A 318 -10.85 -13.53 -17.40
CA LEU A 318 -10.33 -12.37 -18.11
C LEU A 318 -10.46 -12.48 -19.64
N ASP A 319 -10.36 -13.70 -20.15
CA ASP A 319 -10.44 -14.10 -21.55
C ASP A 319 -11.36 -15.32 -21.67
N PRO A 320 -12.67 -15.12 -21.88
CA PRO A 320 -13.64 -16.21 -21.95
C PRO A 320 -13.38 -17.20 -23.11
N SER A 321 -12.58 -16.81 -24.11
CA SER A 321 -12.22 -17.64 -25.26
C SER A 321 -11.03 -18.58 -24.98
N PHE A 322 -10.38 -18.44 -23.83
CA PHE A 322 -9.19 -19.19 -23.47
C PHE A 322 -9.49 -20.68 -23.20
N ASP A 323 -8.73 -21.54 -23.89
CA ASP A 323 -8.65 -22.98 -23.64
C ASP A 323 -7.33 -23.32 -22.93
N PRO A 324 -7.34 -24.05 -21.80
CA PRO A 324 -6.13 -24.52 -21.13
C PRO A 324 -5.09 -25.20 -22.04
N ALA A 325 -5.52 -25.89 -23.12
CA ALA A 325 -4.60 -26.50 -24.08
C ALA A 325 -3.67 -25.48 -24.76
N GLN A 326 -4.08 -24.20 -24.84
CA GLN A 326 -3.25 -23.11 -25.36
C GLN A 326 -1.99 -22.89 -24.51
N LEU A 327 -1.99 -23.20 -23.21
CA LEU A 327 -0.78 -23.06 -22.38
C LEU A 327 0.30 -24.05 -22.76
N GLU A 328 -0.07 -25.26 -23.18
CA GLU A 328 0.89 -26.27 -23.64
C GLU A 328 1.52 -25.83 -24.96
N ALA A 329 0.71 -25.35 -25.90
CA ALA A 329 1.21 -24.80 -27.17
C ALA A 329 2.11 -23.57 -26.96
N LEU A 330 1.74 -22.65 -26.06
CA LEU A 330 2.57 -21.50 -25.69
C LEU A 330 3.88 -21.93 -25.03
N ALA A 331 3.84 -22.94 -24.15
CA ALA A 331 5.02 -23.49 -23.49
C ALA A 331 6.01 -24.07 -24.50
N GLU A 332 5.53 -24.82 -25.49
CA GLU A 332 6.35 -25.37 -26.58
C GLU A 332 6.98 -24.26 -27.43
N GLY A 333 6.20 -23.23 -27.79
CA GLY A 333 6.70 -22.07 -28.53
C GLY A 333 7.78 -21.30 -27.76
N TRP A 334 7.57 -21.04 -26.47
CA TRP A 334 8.53 -20.32 -25.63
C TRP A 334 9.77 -21.14 -25.27
N ALA A 335 9.69 -22.47 -25.29
CA ALA A 335 10.88 -23.32 -25.17
C ALA A 335 11.85 -23.12 -26.34
N GLN A 336 11.33 -22.80 -27.53
CA GLN A 336 12.14 -22.54 -28.74
C GLN A 336 12.54 -21.07 -28.87
N SER A 337 11.66 -20.15 -28.46
CA SER A 337 11.88 -18.71 -28.52
C SER A 337 11.37 -18.04 -27.24
N PRO A 338 12.23 -17.91 -26.22
CA PRO A 338 11.85 -17.30 -24.94
C PRO A 338 11.30 -15.88 -25.14
N PRO A 339 10.21 -15.52 -24.45
CA PRO A 339 9.63 -14.19 -24.55
C PRO A 339 10.59 -13.13 -24.00
N ASN A 340 10.65 -11.98 -24.68
CA ASN A 340 11.42 -10.83 -24.25
C ASN A 340 10.52 -9.60 -24.31
N GLY A 341 10.17 -9.09 -23.14
CA GLY A 341 9.19 -8.04 -22.98
C GLY A 341 9.58 -6.73 -23.67
N MET A 342 10.86 -6.37 -23.69
CA MET A 342 11.31 -5.15 -24.37
C MET A 342 11.28 -5.29 -25.90
N ARG A 343 11.58 -6.49 -26.42
CA ARG A 343 11.43 -6.78 -27.85
C ARG A 343 9.97 -6.78 -28.26
N GLU A 344 9.10 -7.37 -27.45
CA GLU A 344 7.65 -7.30 -27.64
C GLU A 344 7.15 -5.86 -27.66
N ASP A 345 7.62 -5.02 -26.73
CA ASP A 345 7.27 -3.60 -26.71
C ASP A 345 7.63 -2.90 -28.03
N LEU A 346 8.80 -3.17 -28.59
CA LEU A 346 9.21 -2.62 -29.90
C LEU A 346 8.28 -3.10 -31.02
N THR A 347 7.94 -4.38 -31.04
CA THR A 347 7.05 -4.95 -32.09
C THR A 347 5.62 -4.44 -32.00
N LEU A 348 5.13 -4.20 -30.78
CA LEU A 348 3.78 -3.70 -30.52
C LEU A 348 3.71 -2.16 -30.59
N GLY A 349 4.83 -1.48 -30.83
CA GLY A 349 4.91 -0.01 -30.84
C GLY A 349 4.80 0.63 -29.46
N LEU A 350 4.94 -0.15 -28.38
CA LEU A 350 4.93 0.33 -26.98
C LEU A 350 6.27 0.95 -26.58
N ALA A 351 7.36 0.57 -27.24
CA ALA A 351 8.68 1.15 -27.00
C ALA A 351 8.77 2.55 -27.62
N GLY A 352 8.92 3.57 -26.78
CA GLY A 352 9.00 4.96 -27.22
C GLY A 352 7.73 5.80 -27.00
N HIS A 353 6.68 5.24 -26.40
CA HIS A 353 5.61 6.04 -25.81
C HIS A 353 6.08 6.72 -24.52
N THR A 354 7.02 7.67 -24.63
CA THR A 354 6.66 9.00 -24.11
C THR A 354 5.73 9.53 -25.18
N VAL A 355 4.40 9.49 -24.96
CA VAL A 355 3.46 10.12 -25.90
C VAL A 355 4.01 11.53 -26.18
N PRO A 356 4.49 11.84 -27.40
CA PRO A 356 4.81 13.20 -27.76
C PRO A 356 3.49 13.93 -27.65
N GLY A 357 3.46 15.03 -26.89
CA GLY A 357 2.23 15.77 -26.62
C GLY A 357 1.39 15.91 -27.89
N THR A 358 0.32 15.12 -27.98
CA THR A 358 -0.85 15.57 -28.73
C THR A 358 -1.25 16.82 -27.97
N GLY A 359 -0.94 17.98 -28.56
CA GLY A 359 -1.19 19.27 -27.95
C GLY A 359 -2.60 19.29 -27.37
N PRO A 360 -2.80 19.88 -26.18
CA PRO A 360 -4.11 19.89 -25.57
C PRO A 360 -5.06 20.57 -26.56
N GLY A 361 -5.99 19.81 -27.12
CA GLY A 361 -7.20 20.41 -27.66
C GLY A 361 -7.77 21.31 -26.56
N PRO A 362 -8.23 22.53 -26.89
CA PRO A 362 -8.68 23.48 -25.89
C PRO A 362 -9.79 22.82 -25.07
N MET A 363 -9.53 22.60 -23.78
CA MET A 363 -10.59 22.24 -22.84
C MET A 363 -11.36 23.52 -22.52
N PRO A 364 -12.68 23.57 -22.76
CA PRO A 364 -13.52 24.68 -22.31
C PRO A 364 -13.48 24.79 -20.78
N GLY A 365 -13.72 26.00 -20.27
CA GLY A 365 -13.67 26.35 -18.84
C GLY A 365 -14.37 25.35 -17.90
N ALA A 366 -13.71 25.04 -16.79
CA ALA A 366 -13.96 23.92 -15.90
C ALA A 366 -15.10 24.17 -14.88
N ARG A 367 -16.10 23.25 -14.80
CA ARG A 367 -17.09 23.12 -13.70
C ARG A 367 -17.70 21.72 -13.63
N ALA A 368 -18.19 21.27 -12.46
CA ALA A 368 -18.29 19.86 -12.05
C ALA A 368 -19.59 19.38 -11.37
N VAL A 369 -20.52 18.69 -12.06
CA VAL A 369 -21.73 18.09 -11.40
C VAL A 369 -21.39 16.80 -10.66
N THR A 370 -21.75 16.72 -9.39
CA THR A 370 -21.46 15.60 -8.49
C THR A 370 -22.75 14.99 -7.93
N ALA A 371 -23.00 13.71 -8.24
CA ALA A 371 -23.96 12.90 -7.49
C ALA A 371 -23.20 12.12 -6.41
N GLY A 372 -23.59 12.30 -5.13
CA GLY A 372 -22.85 11.79 -3.96
C GLY A 372 -22.56 10.28 -3.97
N ASP A 373 -23.47 9.47 -4.51
CA ASP A 373 -23.29 8.01 -4.60
C ASP A 373 -22.17 7.60 -5.58
N LEU A 374 -21.95 8.38 -6.65
CA LEU A 374 -20.90 8.09 -7.65
C LEU A 374 -19.50 8.29 -7.06
N VAL A 375 -19.26 9.32 -6.25
CA VAL A 375 -17.93 9.58 -5.67
C VAL A 375 -17.56 8.55 -4.61
N VAL A 376 -18.53 8.08 -3.82
CA VAL A 376 -18.27 7.05 -2.81
C VAL A 376 -18.05 5.68 -3.44
N SER A 377 -18.74 5.39 -4.54
CA SER A 377 -18.44 4.21 -5.36
C SER A 377 -17.05 4.26 -6.01
N ARG A 378 -16.45 5.46 -6.15
CA ARG A 378 -15.10 5.67 -6.71
C ARG A 378 -13.97 5.49 -5.68
N VAL A 379 -14.25 5.54 -4.38
CA VAL A 379 -13.26 5.28 -3.32
C VAL A 379 -12.71 3.87 -3.52
N ALA A 380 -11.39 3.75 -3.77
CA ALA A 380 -10.72 2.48 -4.08
C ALA A 380 -11.33 1.67 -5.25
N SER A 381 -12.12 2.30 -6.13
CA SER A 381 -12.78 1.66 -7.29
C SER A 381 -13.02 2.68 -8.42
N PRO A 382 -11.97 3.12 -9.12
CA PRO A 382 -12.07 4.19 -10.12
C PRO A 382 -12.83 3.74 -11.38
N ASP A 383 -13.53 4.66 -12.04
CA ASP A 383 -14.35 4.35 -13.22
C ASP A 383 -13.57 4.43 -14.55
N ALA A 384 -14.17 3.88 -15.62
CA ALA A 384 -13.63 3.93 -16.97
C ALA A 384 -13.53 5.35 -17.58
N GLY A 385 -13.68 6.44 -16.82
CA GLY A 385 -13.42 7.83 -17.21
C GLY A 385 -12.12 8.37 -16.61
N SER A 386 -11.87 8.13 -15.32
CA SER A 386 -10.77 8.71 -14.52
C SER A 386 -9.34 8.45 -15.07
N TYR A 387 -9.11 7.30 -15.72
CA TYR A 387 -7.74 6.84 -16.08
C TYR A 387 -7.04 7.54 -17.27
N ARG A 388 -7.68 7.70 -18.44
CA ARG A 388 -7.08 8.48 -19.55
C ARG A 388 -6.78 9.93 -19.14
N HIS A 389 -7.53 10.40 -18.14
CA HIS A 389 -7.36 11.72 -17.58
C HIS A 389 -6.16 11.80 -16.64
N ALA A 390 -5.91 10.80 -15.80
CA ALA A 390 -4.74 10.74 -14.90
C ALA A 390 -3.39 10.82 -15.64
N GLU A 391 -3.25 10.05 -16.73
CA GLU A 391 -2.06 10.07 -17.59
C GLU A 391 -1.91 11.42 -18.30
N ALA A 392 -2.98 11.92 -18.92
CA ALA A 392 -3.01 13.25 -19.54
C ALA A 392 -2.74 14.38 -18.52
N PHE A 393 -3.12 14.18 -17.26
CA PHE A 393 -2.99 15.14 -16.19
C PHE A 393 -1.54 15.22 -15.67
N LEU A 394 -0.85 14.08 -15.51
CA LEU A 394 0.59 14.08 -15.25
C LEU A 394 1.42 14.61 -16.42
N ALA A 395 1.04 14.28 -17.65
CA ALA A 395 1.73 14.78 -18.84
C ALA A 395 1.71 16.32 -18.92
N ARG A 396 0.77 16.97 -18.21
CA ARG A 396 0.73 18.44 -18.07
C ARG A 396 1.71 18.99 -17.04
N ILE A 397 2.29 18.16 -16.17
CA ILE A 397 3.38 18.59 -15.30
C ILE A 397 4.62 18.77 -16.17
N PRO A 398 5.18 20.00 -16.27
CA PRO A 398 6.38 20.23 -17.07
C PRO A 398 7.53 19.30 -16.66
N ALA A 399 8.15 18.66 -17.65
CA ALA A 399 9.23 17.68 -17.45
C ALA A 399 10.36 18.19 -16.51
N PRO A 400 10.77 19.47 -16.54
CA PRO A 400 11.78 19.97 -15.60
C PRO A 400 11.37 19.86 -14.12
N PHE A 401 10.09 20.14 -13.79
CA PHE A 401 9.60 20.02 -12.42
C PHE A 401 9.48 18.55 -12.00
N ALA A 402 8.95 17.71 -12.90
CA ALA A 402 8.82 16.29 -12.65
C ALA A 402 10.19 15.61 -12.46
N ALA A 403 11.24 16.07 -13.15
CA ALA A 403 12.61 15.60 -12.94
C ALA A 403 13.17 16.01 -11.58
N ARG A 404 12.92 17.25 -11.13
CA ARG A 404 13.36 17.73 -9.80
C ARG A 404 12.60 17.07 -8.66
N ALA A 405 11.30 16.84 -8.80
CA ALA A 405 10.49 16.11 -7.83
C ALA A 405 11.04 14.69 -7.59
N ARG A 406 11.57 14.05 -8.64
CA ARG A 406 12.16 12.72 -8.58
C ARG A 406 13.61 12.71 -8.07
N SER A 407 14.31 13.84 -8.01
CA SER A 407 15.73 13.88 -7.64
C SER A 407 15.92 14.06 -6.14
N VAL A 408 16.60 13.11 -5.47
CA VAL A 408 16.87 13.17 -4.03
C VAL A 408 17.58 14.48 -3.64
N ASP A 409 18.48 14.99 -4.46
CA ASP A 409 19.24 16.21 -4.19
C ASP A 409 18.46 17.51 -4.45
N ARG A 410 17.51 17.48 -5.39
CA ARG A 410 16.80 18.69 -5.86
C ARG A 410 15.36 18.80 -5.35
N VAL A 411 14.85 17.76 -4.69
CA VAL A 411 13.45 17.68 -4.26
C VAL A 411 13.09 18.68 -3.17
N VAL A 412 14.01 18.95 -2.23
CA VAL A 412 13.72 19.81 -1.06
C VAL A 412 13.43 21.25 -1.48
N PRO A 413 14.28 21.93 -2.27
CA PRO A 413 13.97 23.27 -2.78
C PRO A 413 12.64 23.36 -3.53
N LEU A 414 12.30 22.34 -4.33
CA LEU A 414 11.06 22.30 -5.09
C LEU A 414 9.82 22.30 -4.17
N VAL A 415 9.83 21.44 -3.16
CA VAL A 415 8.71 21.32 -2.21
C VAL A 415 8.56 22.55 -1.33
N LEU A 416 9.68 23.13 -0.86
CA LEU A 416 9.65 24.38 -0.11
C LEU A 416 9.21 25.56 -0.99
N GLY A 417 9.62 25.58 -2.27
CA GLY A 417 9.21 26.58 -3.24
C GLY A 417 7.71 26.57 -3.53
N LEU A 418 7.05 25.41 -3.46
CA LEU A 418 5.58 25.32 -3.56
C LEU A 418 4.85 26.02 -2.40
N LEU A 419 5.50 26.21 -1.25
CA LEU A 419 4.94 26.83 -0.03
C LEU A 419 5.32 28.30 0.13
N LEU A 420 6.21 28.83 -0.72
CA LEU A 420 6.57 30.23 -0.65
C LEU A 420 5.42 31.11 -1.17
N SER A 421 5.09 32.13 -0.39
CA SER A 421 3.99 33.04 -0.68
C SER A 421 4.28 33.89 -1.92
N ALA A 422 3.23 34.22 -2.67
CA ALA A 422 3.31 35.22 -3.73
C ALA A 422 3.45 36.65 -3.18
N ASP A 423 3.06 36.88 -1.92
CA ASP A 423 3.22 38.17 -1.25
C ASP A 423 4.71 38.43 -0.96
N PRO A 424 5.32 39.50 -1.52
CA PRO A 424 6.75 39.75 -1.36
C PRO A 424 7.21 39.92 0.09
N GLY A 425 6.36 40.49 0.96
CA GLY A 425 6.65 40.73 2.37
C GLY A 425 6.62 39.44 3.19
N VAL A 426 5.62 38.58 2.97
CA VAL A 426 5.57 37.24 3.56
C VAL A 426 6.72 36.38 3.05
N ARG A 427 6.96 36.38 1.74
CA ARG A 427 8.01 35.58 1.11
C ARG A 427 9.41 35.92 1.63
N THR A 428 9.70 37.20 1.83
CA THR A 428 10.98 37.65 2.41
C THR A 428 11.18 37.14 3.83
N ARG A 429 10.13 37.15 4.65
CA ARG A 429 10.17 36.56 6.00
C ARG A 429 10.38 35.04 5.95
N GLN A 430 9.60 34.35 5.13
CA GLN A 430 9.74 32.90 4.89
C GLN A 430 11.16 32.51 4.47
N HIS A 431 11.80 33.29 3.59
CA HIS A 431 13.18 33.06 3.19
C HIS A 431 14.17 33.21 4.35
N ALA A 432 14.06 34.28 5.13
CA ALA A 432 14.91 34.50 6.30
C ALA A 432 14.75 33.38 7.35
N ASP A 433 13.52 32.92 7.55
CA ASP A 433 13.21 31.80 8.43
C ASP A 433 13.81 30.48 7.91
N LEU A 434 13.75 30.23 6.60
CA LEU A 434 14.39 29.07 5.98
C LEU A 434 15.91 29.09 6.10
N VAL A 435 16.55 30.25 5.91
CA VAL A 435 18.00 30.41 6.10
C VAL A 435 18.41 30.01 7.52
N THR A 436 17.57 30.34 8.50
CA THR A 436 17.84 30.05 9.91
C THR A 436 17.54 28.61 10.28
N ARG A 437 16.43 28.05 9.78
CA ARG A 437 15.90 26.74 10.19
C ARG A 437 16.52 25.56 9.44
N TYR A 438 16.96 25.78 8.21
CA TYR A 438 17.45 24.76 7.29
C TYR A 438 18.88 25.11 6.84
N ASP A 439 19.05 25.84 5.74
CA ASP A 439 20.33 26.43 5.33
C ASP A 439 20.10 27.50 4.24
N ARG A 440 21.09 28.36 4.01
CA ARG A 440 21.01 29.45 3.02
C ARG A 440 20.89 28.95 1.58
N ALA A 441 21.65 27.93 1.20
CA ALA A 441 21.67 27.45 -0.18
C ALA A 441 20.31 26.86 -0.57
N THR A 442 19.68 26.09 0.32
CA THR A 442 18.33 25.56 0.15
C THR A 442 17.28 26.67 0.11
N ALA A 443 17.40 27.68 0.98
CA ALA A 443 16.47 28.82 0.97
C ALA A 443 16.52 29.61 -0.34
N ASP A 444 17.72 29.89 -0.85
CA ASP A 444 17.94 30.58 -2.12
C ASP A 444 17.41 29.73 -3.30
N ALA A 445 17.67 28.42 -3.28
CA ALA A 445 17.14 27.51 -4.30
C ALA A 445 15.60 27.42 -4.25
N ALA A 446 14.99 27.35 -3.06
CA ALA A 446 13.53 27.33 -2.91
C ALA A 446 12.90 28.63 -3.43
N TRP A 447 13.56 29.77 -3.23
CA TRP A 447 13.13 31.03 -3.83
C TRP A 447 13.13 30.98 -5.35
N LEU A 448 14.17 30.42 -5.97
CA LEU A 448 14.22 30.26 -7.42
C LEU A 448 13.12 29.31 -7.93
N GLU A 449 12.86 28.21 -7.23
CA GLU A 449 11.78 27.28 -7.57
C GLU A 449 10.41 27.97 -7.47
N ALA A 450 10.16 28.77 -6.44
CA ALA A 450 8.91 29.51 -6.31
C ALA A 450 8.67 30.48 -7.48
N ASN A 451 9.73 31.11 -8.02
CA ASN A 451 9.62 31.91 -9.24
C ASN A 451 9.28 31.06 -10.46
N ALA A 452 9.94 29.91 -10.61
CA ALA A 452 9.67 29.00 -11.72
C ALA A 452 8.25 28.40 -11.66
N LEU A 453 7.74 28.15 -10.46
CA LEU A 453 6.43 27.57 -10.20
C LEU A 453 5.27 28.58 -10.24
N ALA A 454 5.56 29.88 -10.39
CA ALA A 454 4.54 30.92 -10.39
C ALA A 454 3.42 30.67 -11.42
N ASP A 455 3.80 30.21 -12.61
CA ASP A 455 2.89 29.93 -13.72
C ASP A 455 2.31 28.50 -13.70
N LEU A 456 2.70 27.67 -12.72
CA LEU A 456 2.17 26.31 -12.60
C LEU A 456 0.71 26.37 -12.13
N ALA A 457 -0.19 25.83 -12.96
CA ALA A 457 -1.61 25.76 -12.67
C ALA A 457 -1.87 25.17 -11.27
N PRO A 458 -2.72 25.80 -10.42
CA PRO A 458 -2.91 25.38 -9.02
C PRO A 458 -3.22 23.88 -8.86
N VAL A 459 -4.07 23.34 -9.74
CA VAL A 459 -4.47 21.92 -9.74
C VAL A 459 -3.29 20.95 -9.89
N LEU A 460 -2.16 21.38 -10.45
CA LEU A 460 -0.96 20.55 -10.67
C LEU A 460 0.03 20.60 -9.49
N ARG A 461 -0.15 21.52 -8.54
CA ARG A 461 0.83 21.75 -7.46
C ARG A 461 0.88 20.61 -6.46
N LEU A 462 -0.28 20.16 -5.95
CA LEU A 462 -0.33 19.05 -5.02
C LEU A 462 0.11 17.71 -5.66
N PRO A 463 -0.31 17.37 -6.90
CA PRO A 463 0.19 16.21 -7.63
C PRO A 463 1.70 16.24 -7.88
N LEU A 464 2.28 17.42 -8.19
CA LEU A 464 3.73 17.59 -8.28
C LEU A 464 4.42 17.29 -6.94
N ALA A 465 3.84 17.72 -5.82
CA ALA A 465 4.36 17.40 -4.50
C ALA A 465 4.26 15.90 -4.16
N GLU A 466 3.17 15.21 -4.56
CA GLU A 466 3.03 13.76 -4.35
C GLU A 466 4.13 12.96 -5.08
N LEU A 467 4.57 13.42 -6.27
CA LEU A 467 5.71 12.84 -6.98
C LEU A 467 7.04 12.97 -6.22
N ALA A 468 7.14 13.97 -5.33
CA ALA A 468 8.34 14.22 -4.52
C ALA A 468 8.46 13.30 -3.29
N PHE A 469 7.37 12.68 -2.84
CA PHE A 469 7.37 11.91 -1.60
C PHE A 469 8.37 10.75 -1.56
N PRO A 470 8.53 9.92 -2.62
CA PRO A 470 9.50 8.82 -2.56
C PRO A 470 10.94 9.34 -2.45
N ALA A 471 11.31 10.38 -3.21
CA ALA A 471 12.65 10.97 -3.15
C ALA A 471 12.94 11.55 -1.76
N LEU A 472 11.94 12.16 -1.10
CA LEU A 472 12.06 12.64 0.28
C LEU A 472 12.23 11.49 1.29
N ARG A 473 11.55 10.34 1.10
CA ARG A 473 11.68 9.15 1.99
C ARG A 473 13.06 8.49 1.94
N HIS A 474 13.83 8.69 0.88
CA HIS A 474 15.20 8.18 0.78
C HIS A 474 16.26 9.05 1.46
N ARG A 475 15.88 10.25 1.93
CA ARG A 475 16.77 11.07 2.75
C ARG A 475 16.94 10.48 4.15
N THR A 476 17.98 10.89 4.86
CA THR A 476 18.18 10.45 6.25
C THR A 476 17.06 10.94 7.16
N THR A 477 16.82 10.27 8.28
CA THR A 477 15.78 10.65 9.25
C THR A 477 15.92 12.11 9.69
N THR A 478 17.15 12.56 9.97
CA THR A 478 17.44 13.95 10.37
C THR A 478 17.07 14.95 9.28
N GLU A 479 17.34 14.64 8.01
CA GLU A 479 16.96 15.50 6.89
C GLU A 479 15.44 15.53 6.70
N GLN A 480 14.76 14.38 6.82
CA GLN A 480 13.30 14.32 6.75
C GLN A 480 12.64 15.17 7.84
N GLU A 481 13.12 15.08 9.09
CA GLU A 481 12.68 15.93 10.20
C GLU A 481 12.99 17.41 9.94
N GLY A 482 14.14 17.71 9.34
CA GLY A 482 14.50 19.06 8.89
C GLY A 482 13.51 19.63 7.89
N VAL A 483 13.11 18.85 6.88
CA VAL A 483 12.13 19.26 5.86
C VAL A 483 10.77 19.51 6.50
N LEU A 484 10.30 18.61 7.37
CA LEU A 484 9.02 18.80 8.08
C LEU A 484 9.03 20.04 8.97
N GLY A 485 10.16 20.31 9.64
CA GLY A 485 10.35 21.53 10.41
C GLY A 485 10.30 22.80 9.56
N ALA A 486 10.97 22.79 8.40
CA ALA A 486 10.94 23.91 7.46
C ALA A 486 9.53 24.17 6.90
N VAL A 487 8.81 23.12 6.51
CA VAL A 487 7.40 23.19 6.08
C VAL A 487 6.54 23.82 7.16
N TYR A 488 6.66 23.36 8.41
CA TYR A 488 5.92 23.93 9.53
C TYR A 488 6.21 25.43 9.72
N THR A 489 7.47 25.85 9.60
CA THR A 489 7.83 27.27 9.70
C THR A 489 7.22 28.09 8.57
N LEU A 490 7.27 27.60 7.33
CA LEU A 490 6.74 28.30 6.16
C LEU A 490 5.24 28.59 6.25
N ILE A 491 4.45 27.57 6.60
CA ILE A 491 2.98 27.68 6.65
C ILE A 491 2.44 28.53 7.81
N ASN A 492 3.31 28.89 8.76
CA ASN A 492 2.97 29.69 9.93
C ASN A 492 3.56 31.11 9.87
N ALA A 493 4.32 31.45 8.81
CA ALA A 493 5.10 32.69 8.74
C ALA A 493 4.25 33.97 8.75
N ASP A 494 3.02 33.91 8.25
CA ASP A 494 2.07 35.03 8.22
C ASP A 494 0.92 34.87 9.24
N GLY A 495 0.94 33.80 10.04
CA GLY A 495 -0.12 33.47 11.00
C GLY A 495 -1.43 33.02 10.35
N ARG A 496 -1.46 32.72 9.04
CA ARG A 496 -2.66 32.28 8.31
C ARG A 496 -2.34 31.09 7.40
N THR A 497 -2.83 29.92 7.75
CA THR A 497 -2.65 28.73 6.91
C THR A 497 -3.78 28.59 5.89
N SER A 498 -3.43 28.63 4.61
CA SER A 498 -4.35 28.35 3.50
C SER A 498 -4.71 26.85 3.41
N PRO A 499 -5.83 26.48 2.75
CA PRO A 499 -6.17 25.07 2.52
C PRO A 499 -5.08 24.29 1.78
N PHE A 500 -4.40 24.92 0.81
CA PHE A 500 -3.32 24.28 0.05
C PHE A 500 -2.11 23.98 0.95
N GLU A 501 -1.64 24.97 1.72
CA GLU A 501 -0.52 24.80 2.67
C GLU A 501 -0.83 23.72 3.70
N TYR A 502 -2.06 23.71 4.20
CA TYR A 502 -2.54 22.67 5.09
C TYR A 502 -2.50 21.27 4.46
N CYS A 503 -3.07 21.13 3.26
CA CYS A 503 -3.13 19.84 2.55
C CYS A 503 -1.72 19.31 2.25
N LEU A 504 -0.84 20.16 1.73
CA LEU A 504 0.54 19.80 1.42
C LEU A 504 1.32 19.41 2.70
N SER A 505 1.21 20.22 3.76
CA SER A 505 1.85 19.94 5.06
C SER A 505 1.37 18.60 5.64
N ARG A 506 0.06 18.34 5.64
CA ARG A 506 -0.50 17.08 6.14
C ARG A 506 -0.08 15.87 5.32
N MET A 507 -0.02 15.99 4.00
CA MET A 507 0.40 14.89 3.13
C MET A 507 1.89 14.60 3.27
N LEU A 508 2.75 15.63 3.39
CA LEU A 508 4.17 15.47 3.69
C LEU A 508 4.39 14.83 5.07
N HIS A 509 3.68 15.31 6.08
CA HIS A 509 3.75 14.74 7.42
C HIS A 509 3.34 13.26 7.41
N ARG A 510 2.26 12.90 6.71
CA ARG A 510 1.87 11.51 6.54
C ARG A 510 2.93 10.69 5.79
N ALA A 511 3.49 11.23 4.71
CA ALA A 511 4.46 10.51 3.89
C ALA A 511 5.81 10.28 4.59
N LEU A 512 6.27 11.23 5.39
CA LEU A 512 7.58 11.20 6.04
C LEU A 512 7.48 10.78 7.51
N TYR A 513 6.67 11.48 8.31
CA TYR A 513 6.62 11.25 9.76
C TYR A 513 5.94 9.93 10.13
N GLU A 514 4.80 9.58 9.52
CA GLU A 514 4.12 8.31 9.83
C GLU A 514 4.90 7.09 9.33
N ALA A 515 5.67 7.23 8.23
CA ALA A 515 6.55 6.18 7.74
C ALA A 515 7.70 5.89 8.74
N LEU A 516 8.24 6.94 9.38
CA LEU A 516 9.24 6.83 10.43
C LEU A 516 8.66 6.30 11.76
N HIS A 517 7.42 6.68 12.08
CA HIS A 517 6.77 6.41 13.36
C HIS A 517 5.43 5.67 13.18
N PRO A 518 5.45 4.40 12.72
CA PRO A 518 4.23 3.64 12.51
C PRO A 518 3.49 3.43 13.83
N LYS A 519 2.36 4.13 14.02
CA LYS A 519 1.55 4.01 15.24
C LYS A 519 0.86 2.62 15.30
N PRO A 520 1.01 1.84 16.38
CA PRO A 520 0.24 0.63 16.57
C PRO A 520 -1.22 1.01 16.82
N ARG A 521 -2.07 0.94 15.79
CA ARG A 521 -3.52 1.11 15.94
C ARG A 521 -4.12 -0.11 16.66
N LEU A 522 -4.09 -0.06 17.99
CA LEU A 522 -4.80 -0.94 18.93
C LEU A 522 -6.12 -0.32 19.42
N THR A 523 -6.51 0.84 18.88
CA THR A 523 -7.67 1.58 19.36
C THR A 523 -8.99 0.96 18.88
N SER A 524 -9.95 0.87 19.79
CA SER A 524 -11.32 0.45 19.51
C SER A 524 -11.94 1.33 18.43
N ALA A 525 -12.63 0.69 17.50
CA ALA A 525 -13.36 1.36 16.43
C ALA A 525 -14.47 2.23 17.03
N LEU A 526 -14.54 3.49 16.62
CA LEU A 526 -15.54 4.43 17.10
C LEU A 526 -16.70 4.53 16.11
N PRO A 527 -17.97 4.45 16.56
CA PRO A 527 -19.09 4.80 15.72
C PRO A 527 -19.13 6.32 15.50
N LEU A 528 -19.75 6.75 14.41
CA LEU A 528 -19.86 8.16 14.03
C LEU A 528 -20.52 9.02 15.13
N SER A 529 -21.48 8.46 15.88
CA SER A 529 -22.18 9.12 16.99
C SER A 529 -21.28 9.54 18.16
N ARG A 530 -20.04 9.04 18.24
CA ARG A 530 -19.04 9.44 19.24
C ARG A 530 -18.06 10.52 18.73
N ALA A 531 -18.18 10.94 17.47
CA ALA A 531 -17.31 11.92 16.81
C ALA A 531 -18.09 13.13 16.28
N ARG A 532 -19.24 13.46 16.88
CA ARG A 532 -20.19 14.46 16.35
C ARG A 532 -19.54 15.82 16.14
N ARG A 533 -18.77 16.29 17.13
CA ARG A 533 -18.08 17.57 17.08
C ARG A 533 -17.05 17.59 15.95
N GLU A 534 -16.24 16.55 15.85
CA GLU A 534 -15.17 16.45 14.87
C GLU A 534 -15.72 16.33 13.45
N VAL A 535 -16.82 15.60 13.26
CA VAL A 535 -17.55 15.54 11.99
C VAL A 535 -18.13 16.90 11.62
N ALA A 536 -18.77 17.60 12.55
CA ALA A 536 -19.32 18.94 12.31
C ALA A 536 -18.23 19.94 11.91
N VAL A 537 -17.09 19.95 12.62
CA VAL A 537 -15.95 20.81 12.28
C VAL A 537 -15.43 20.47 10.88
N LEU A 538 -15.29 19.19 10.53
CA LEU A 538 -14.80 18.80 9.21
C LEU A 538 -15.70 19.25 8.07
N LEU A 539 -17.01 19.04 8.21
CA LEU A 539 -17.98 19.47 7.19
C LEU A 539 -18.05 21.01 7.09
N ALA A 540 -17.88 21.72 8.21
CA ALA A 540 -17.85 23.17 8.23
C ALA A 540 -16.61 23.76 7.54
N VAL A 541 -15.44 23.15 7.73
CA VAL A 541 -14.21 23.53 7.02
C VAL A 541 -14.36 23.28 5.52
N LEU A 542 -14.88 22.13 5.10
CA LEU A 542 -15.14 21.85 3.68
C LEU A 542 -16.10 22.88 3.06
N ALA A 543 -17.22 23.15 3.74
CA ALA A 543 -18.21 24.10 3.26
C ALA A 543 -17.65 25.53 3.15
N GLY A 544 -16.81 25.94 4.09
CA GLY A 544 -16.15 27.25 4.06
C GLY A 544 -15.01 27.35 3.04
N ALA A 545 -14.42 26.24 2.60
CA ALA A 545 -13.31 26.23 1.65
C ALA A 545 -13.76 26.45 0.19
N GLY A 546 -15.00 26.07 -0.13
CA GLY A 546 -15.58 26.22 -1.47
C GLY A 546 -16.49 27.44 -1.64
N GLN A 547 -17.11 27.92 -0.56
CA GLN A 547 -18.16 28.93 -0.65
C GLN A 547 -17.72 30.26 -0.06
N SER A 548 -17.68 31.29 -0.89
CA SER A 548 -17.43 32.68 -0.44
C SER A 548 -18.66 33.31 0.22
N ASP A 549 -19.87 32.82 -0.11
CA ASP A 549 -21.13 33.25 0.50
C ASP A 549 -21.42 32.43 1.77
N PRO A 550 -21.55 33.06 2.95
CA PRO A 550 -21.90 32.37 4.19
C PRO A 550 -23.20 31.55 4.10
N ALA A 551 -24.20 32.03 3.36
CA ALA A 551 -25.48 31.32 3.24
C ALA A 551 -25.34 30.05 2.39
N ALA A 552 -24.53 30.08 1.33
CA ALA A 552 -24.17 28.90 0.55
C ALA A 552 -23.37 27.89 1.37
N ALA A 553 -22.38 28.36 2.14
CA ALA A 553 -21.62 27.51 3.07
C ALA A 553 -22.54 26.81 4.08
N ASP A 554 -23.53 27.50 4.63
CA ASP A 554 -24.49 26.92 5.57
C ASP A 554 -25.40 25.87 4.94
N ARG A 555 -25.78 26.02 3.66
CA ARG A 555 -26.54 25.01 2.92
C ARG A 555 -25.71 23.76 2.65
N ALA A 556 -24.49 23.94 2.15
CA ALA A 556 -23.55 22.86 1.89
C ALA A 556 -23.24 22.06 3.16
N TYR A 557 -22.97 22.76 4.28
CA TYR A 557 -22.77 22.15 5.59
C TYR A 557 -23.99 21.32 6.03
N ARG A 558 -25.20 21.86 5.91
CA ARG A 558 -26.45 21.14 6.25
C ARG A 558 -26.68 19.91 5.35
N ALA A 559 -26.32 19.99 4.07
CA ALA A 559 -26.43 18.85 3.15
C ALA A 559 -25.54 17.68 3.59
N GLY A 560 -24.28 17.96 3.97
CA GLY A 560 -23.39 16.94 4.53
C GLY A 560 -23.86 16.41 5.88
N LEU A 561 -24.29 17.31 6.77
CA LEU A 561 -24.73 16.96 8.12
C LEU A 561 -25.95 16.05 8.12
N ALA A 562 -26.92 16.27 7.22
CA ALA A 562 -28.09 15.42 7.07
C ALA A 562 -27.75 13.96 6.73
N LEU A 563 -26.62 13.72 6.05
CA LEU A 563 -26.14 12.36 5.76
C LEU A 563 -25.32 11.77 6.92
N ALA A 564 -24.52 12.59 7.59
CA ALA A 564 -23.66 12.13 8.68
C ALA A 564 -24.44 11.91 9.99
N LEU A 565 -25.25 12.88 10.39
CA LEU A 565 -25.94 12.94 11.67
C LEU A 565 -27.40 13.35 11.41
N PRO A 566 -28.24 12.46 10.84
CA PRO A 566 -29.61 12.80 10.39
C PRO A 566 -30.53 13.26 11.53
N ASP A 567 -30.29 12.76 12.75
CA ASP A 567 -31.08 13.09 13.94
C ASP A 567 -30.59 14.38 14.64
N GLU A 568 -29.59 15.06 14.09
CA GLU A 568 -28.97 16.24 14.69
C GLU A 568 -28.92 17.41 13.68
N ALA A 569 -29.12 18.63 14.18
CA ALA A 569 -28.99 19.85 13.38
C ALA A 569 -28.16 20.93 14.08
N PRO A 570 -26.93 20.63 14.55
CA PRO A 570 -26.04 21.69 15.05
C PRO A 570 -25.83 22.77 13.98
N ALA A 571 -25.88 24.03 14.40
CA ALA A 571 -25.47 25.15 13.55
C ALA A 571 -24.01 24.98 13.10
N ARG A 572 -23.64 25.59 11.96
CA ARG A 572 -22.26 25.57 11.49
C ARG A 572 -21.38 26.24 12.55
N PRO A 573 -20.35 25.55 13.09
CA PRO A 573 -19.45 26.16 14.07
C PRO A 573 -18.71 27.34 13.42
N ASP A 574 -18.50 28.39 14.20
CA ASP A 574 -17.59 29.46 13.82
C ASP A 574 -16.14 28.99 14.00
N LEU A 575 -15.32 29.15 12.96
CA LEU A 575 -13.98 28.59 12.85
C LEU A 575 -12.96 29.69 12.54
N PRO A 576 -12.56 30.51 13.54
CA PRO A 576 -11.60 31.59 13.33
C PRO A 576 -10.22 31.10 12.88
N GLY A 577 -9.86 29.84 13.21
CA GLY A 577 -8.63 29.18 12.74
C GLY A 577 -8.76 28.50 11.37
N GLY A 578 -9.91 28.58 10.72
CA GLY A 578 -10.18 27.96 9.42
C GLY A 578 -9.85 26.47 9.39
N VAL A 579 -8.98 26.07 8.46
CA VAL A 579 -8.58 24.67 8.25
C VAL A 579 -7.83 24.06 9.44
N LEU A 580 -7.17 24.88 10.28
CA LEU A 580 -6.46 24.39 11.47
C LEU A 580 -7.39 23.85 12.55
N ALA A 581 -8.69 24.14 12.50
CA ALA A 581 -9.66 23.54 13.42
C ALA A 581 -9.75 22.01 13.29
N LEU A 582 -9.30 21.45 12.16
CA LEU A 582 -9.23 20.00 11.95
C LEU A 582 -8.18 19.31 12.83
N GLU A 583 -7.16 20.03 13.33
CA GLU A 583 -6.01 19.42 14.02
C GLU A 583 -6.41 18.67 15.29
N ASP A 584 -7.37 19.20 16.02
CA ASP A 584 -7.87 18.58 17.25
C ASP A 584 -8.77 17.37 16.98
N GLY A 585 -9.31 17.25 15.76
CA GLY A 585 -10.29 16.22 15.39
C GLY A 585 -9.70 14.93 14.84
N TRP A 586 -8.51 14.97 14.24
CA TRP A 586 -7.96 13.82 13.50
C TRP A 586 -7.77 12.56 14.33
N ALA A 587 -7.37 12.69 15.60
CA ALA A 587 -7.18 11.55 16.49
C ALA A 587 -8.49 10.76 16.72
N VAL A 588 -9.64 11.44 16.67
CA VAL A 588 -10.96 10.82 16.79
C VAL A 588 -11.42 10.29 15.42
N LEU A 589 -11.30 11.10 14.36
CA LEU A 589 -11.75 10.76 13.01
C LEU A 589 -11.02 9.54 12.44
N ASP A 590 -9.70 9.39 12.68
CA ASP A 590 -8.92 8.24 12.22
C ASP A 590 -9.40 6.91 12.83
N ARG A 591 -9.99 6.97 14.04
CA ARG A 591 -10.50 5.80 14.79
C ARG A 591 -11.89 5.35 14.37
N LEU A 592 -12.56 6.10 13.49
CA LEU A 592 -13.88 5.72 13.00
C LEU A 592 -13.85 4.31 12.40
N ASP A 593 -14.91 3.55 12.64
CA ASP A 593 -15.09 2.25 11.98
C ASP A 593 -15.30 2.45 10.45
N PRO A 594 -15.09 1.42 9.62
CA PRO A 594 -15.21 1.57 8.17
C PRO A 594 -16.59 2.07 7.70
N GLY A 595 -17.68 1.69 8.37
CA GLY A 595 -19.02 2.18 8.03
C GLY A 595 -19.18 3.67 8.38
N ALA A 596 -18.70 4.09 9.55
CA ALA A 596 -18.67 5.49 9.91
C ALA A 596 -17.80 6.34 8.95
N LYS A 597 -16.65 5.81 8.49
CA LYS A 597 -15.82 6.45 7.46
C LYS A 597 -16.54 6.57 6.12
N GLU A 598 -17.28 5.53 5.71
CA GLU A 598 -18.12 5.57 4.50
C GLU A 598 -19.14 6.70 4.56
N THR A 599 -19.88 6.78 5.67
CA THR A 599 -20.87 7.84 5.90
C THR A 599 -20.23 9.23 5.91
N LEU A 600 -19.07 9.37 6.58
CA LEU A 600 -18.35 10.65 6.62
C LEU A 600 -17.88 11.09 5.22
N VAL A 601 -17.34 10.18 4.41
CA VAL A 601 -16.93 10.49 3.04
C VAL A 601 -18.15 10.84 2.18
N ARG A 602 -19.27 10.12 2.31
CA ARG A 602 -20.56 10.48 1.65
C ARG A 602 -21.00 11.90 2.02
N ALA A 603 -20.93 12.25 3.29
CA ALA A 603 -21.27 13.58 3.79
C ALA A 603 -20.32 14.66 3.24
N ALA A 604 -19.01 14.41 3.27
CA ALA A 604 -18.00 15.34 2.74
C ALA A 604 -18.18 15.58 1.23
N VAL A 605 -18.51 14.53 0.47
CA VAL A 605 -18.86 14.66 -0.94
C VAL A 605 -20.11 15.52 -1.10
N ALA A 606 -21.17 15.26 -0.33
CA ALA A 606 -22.40 16.04 -0.43
C ALA A 606 -22.18 17.54 -0.15
N VAL A 607 -21.26 17.90 0.74
CA VAL A 607 -20.86 19.30 0.98
C VAL A 607 -20.30 19.93 -0.29
N ILE A 608 -19.29 19.32 -0.90
CA ILE A 608 -18.61 19.86 -2.10
C ILE A 608 -19.45 19.74 -3.38
N SER A 609 -20.64 19.14 -3.26
CA SER A 609 -21.53 18.84 -4.38
C SER A 609 -22.80 19.67 -4.36
N GLU A 610 -23.02 20.49 -3.34
CA GLU A 610 -24.26 21.26 -3.18
C GLU A 610 -24.52 22.15 -4.39
N ASP A 611 -23.48 22.85 -4.86
CA ASP A 611 -23.59 23.85 -5.92
C ASP A 611 -23.33 23.26 -7.32
N ALA A 612 -23.14 21.94 -7.39
CA ALA A 612 -22.76 21.21 -8.59
C ALA A 612 -21.49 21.77 -9.28
N VAL A 613 -20.59 22.41 -8.50
CA VAL A 613 -19.30 22.94 -8.97
C VAL A 613 -18.23 22.76 -7.89
N ALA A 614 -17.55 21.62 -7.89
CA ALA A 614 -16.40 21.41 -7.01
C ALA A 614 -15.18 22.28 -7.41
N GLN A 615 -14.70 23.10 -6.48
CA GLN A 615 -13.49 23.91 -6.58
C GLN A 615 -12.22 23.06 -6.39
N VAL A 616 -11.07 23.55 -6.88
CA VAL A 616 -9.78 22.85 -6.72
C VAL A 616 -9.44 22.65 -5.23
N THR A 617 -9.67 23.67 -4.41
CA THR A 617 -9.45 23.64 -2.95
C THR A 617 -10.32 22.59 -2.26
N GLU A 618 -11.59 22.45 -2.66
CA GLU A 618 -12.51 21.44 -2.13
C GLU A 618 -12.08 20.02 -2.50
N ILE A 619 -11.63 19.82 -3.75
CA ILE A 619 -11.16 18.52 -4.24
C ILE A 619 -9.86 18.14 -3.53
N GLU A 620 -8.91 19.07 -3.38
CA GLU A 620 -7.66 18.85 -2.66
C GLU A 620 -7.93 18.52 -1.19
N LEU A 621 -8.78 19.30 -0.52
CA LEU A 621 -9.15 19.06 0.88
C LEU A 621 -9.88 17.72 1.05
N LEU A 622 -10.82 17.37 0.16
CA LEU A 622 -11.48 16.07 0.19
C LEU A 622 -10.47 14.93 -0.03
N ARG A 623 -9.53 15.07 -0.97
CA ARG A 623 -8.47 14.09 -1.22
C ARG A 623 -7.57 13.93 0.02
N THR A 624 -7.18 15.03 0.66
CA THR A 624 -6.39 14.99 1.89
C THR A 624 -7.17 14.33 3.03
N VAL A 625 -8.46 14.67 3.23
CA VAL A 625 -9.34 14.03 4.21
C VAL A 625 -9.41 12.52 3.96
N CYS A 626 -9.70 12.12 2.72
CA CYS A 626 -9.79 10.73 2.30
C CYS A 626 -8.46 9.98 2.53
N ALA A 627 -7.33 10.60 2.17
CA ALA A 627 -6.00 10.07 2.45
C ALA A 627 -5.83 9.86 3.96
N LEU A 628 -6.03 10.89 4.79
CA LEU A 628 -5.90 10.83 6.25
C LEU A 628 -6.80 9.77 6.90
N LEU A 629 -8.01 9.56 6.36
CA LEU A 629 -8.94 8.51 6.80
C LEU A 629 -8.58 7.10 6.29
N HIS A 630 -7.54 6.95 5.46
CA HIS A 630 -7.13 5.68 4.81
C HIS A 630 -8.20 5.15 3.85
N CYS A 631 -8.81 6.07 3.11
CA CYS A 631 -9.83 5.84 2.10
C CYS A 631 -9.33 6.45 0.78
N PRO A 632 -8.44 5.78 0.04
CA PRO A 632 -7.82 6.38 -1.14
C PRO A 632 -8.87 6.80 -2.17
N LEU A 633 -8.80 8.07 -2.58
CA LEU A 633 -9.73 8.68 -3.52
C LEU A 633 -8.99 8.95 -4.83
N PRO A 634 -9.35 8.25 -5.92
CA PRO A 634 -8.81 8.53 -7.25
C PRO A 634 -9.16 9.96 -7.70
N PRO A 635 -8.45 10.52 -8.70
CA PRO A 635 -8.79 11.80 -9.28
C PRO A 635 -10.26 11.83 -9.78
N LEU A 636 -11.04 12.77 -9.26
CA LEU A 636 -12.44 12.97 -9.64
C LEU A 636 -12.53 13.73 -10.97
N THR A 637 -12.79 13.08 -12.12
CA THR A 637 -12.96 13.80 -13.40
C THR A 637 -13.96 13.18 -14.38
N SER A 638 -15.10 13.87 -14.59
CA SER A 638 -16.02 13.72 -15.74
C SER A 638 -17.00 14.90 -15.80
N LEU A 639 -16.74 15.98 -16.56
CA LEU A 639 -17.57 17.22 -16.45
C LEU A 639 -17.81 17.96 -17.79
N PRO A 640 -19.06 18.36 -18.13
CA PRO A 640 -19.40 19.10 -19.35
C PRO A 640 -19.50 20.64 -19.17
N ALA A 641 -19.24 21.40 -20.24
CA ALA A 641 -19.15 22.87 -20.25
C ALA A 641 -20.50 23.61 -20.47
N ARG A 642 -20.65 24.81 -19.88
CA ARG A 642 -21.52 25.89 -20.40
C ARG A 642 -20.65 27.09 -20.81
N LEU A 643 -20.92 27.63 -21.99
CA LEU A 643 -20.40 28.92 -22.45
C LEU A 643 -20.99 30.06 -21.58
N PRO A 644 -20.26 31.17 -21.38
CA PRO A 644 -20.83 32.38 -20.81
C PRO A 644 -21.81 33.00 -21.80
N ASP A 645 -22.99 33.40 -21.31
CA ASP A 645 -23.82 34.39 -21.99
C ASP A 645 -22.99 35.69 -22.05
N LEU A 646 -22.47 36.02 -23.23
CA LEU A 646 -21.98 37.35 -23.54
C LEU A 646 -23.19 38.27 -23.78
N PRO A 647 -23.07 39.58 -23.46
CA PRO A 647 -24.19 40.51 -23.31
C PRO A 647 -25.08 40.68 -24.55
#